data_AF-A0A7S7NL24-F1
#
_entry.id   AF-A0A7S7NL24-F1
#
_cell.length_a   1.000
_cell.length_b   1.000
_cell.length_c   1.000
_cell.angle_alpha   90.00
_cell.angle_beta   90.00
_cell.angle_gamma   90.00
#
_symmetry.space_group_name_H-M   'P 1'
#
loop_
_entity.id
_entity.type
_entity.pdbx_description
1 polymer ?
#
loop_
_entity_poly.entity_id
_entity_poly.type
_entity_poly.pdbx_seq_one_letter_code
_entity_poly.pdbx_strand_id
1 'polypeptide(L)'
;MEKDLSWVIDALPEMVWTARPDGSIEHLNQHWCTYTGLSRDAGRGQGWQAVVHPSDLPAVSDALRIALEEGEPYRIENRLRGADGSYHWFLATGSPIRDNVGKLTGWCVLQSNIDHPKRVEALLAGEKRALEMIATGESLYATLATLCLLMEELCPACSCCSTLLLDPETNRLWHAASPNVPSAYTAAIDGFALGPNASSCGTAAYYGRQVVASDIAVDPRWTEFRDVALENGLRACWSTPIFSQQGGVLGTFALFSAQPGLPTAADQEVIAQLTHLASVAIERERAQMSLMRALDELRGSSGRLAATIDAIPGFVWSAAPDGSVDFLNKQWCDYTGVSLEGGCGWDWQATIHPDDAAQVPAQWRSVLESGQSGEFEVRLRRFDGTFRWFLIRAVPLRDEAGDIVKWYGLNTDIEDRRQAEAVLAGEKRLLEMVAGGHALSEVLEALCLLVEDTASGCYCSVFLVEPDGMRLGHGAAPSLPPSFVDAIAGRPVCVDAGPSAMAACLNQQVISTDFQSETRWKASEWCPMALAHGLQACWSIPISSTAGRVLGSFAIYYDKPGSPLPIHQRLIAQFTQIAGIAVERAQSDTILKRSEARKSAILDSALDCIVTIDHDSRIVEFNPAAERTFGHRREEVVGERLADVIIPPPLREKHERGFARYLSTGEARVIGRRVEMTAMRADGREFPAELAITRIQSDGPPSFTGYLRDITERKKAEEELRRSEAFLVQGQHLSRTGSFSWRVATGEITWSDQLYRMFEFDKGIPVTLELIGTRVHPEDLPLMSNMIERALAAVAGFQYEHRLLMPDNSIKHLHMVAHGTRDKDGRLEYIGAVQDVTERRSSEEALSKARAELTHVARVTSLGTLTASIAHEVNQPLSGIVTNASTCLRMLAAEPPNVEGALETARRTIRDANRASDVITRLRALFSKKDAATELVDLNEAAREVIALSVHKLRRDRVILQPELADGLPQVLGDRVQLQQVILNLLMNASDAMNGIDDRARRLIIRTEREGRQCARLTVQDVGVGFEPQVAEKLFEAFYTTKGDGMGIGLSVSRSIIERHLGRIWAAPNEGPGATFAFSLPIAEESGGSEITNRV
;
A
#
# COMPACT_ATOMS: atom_id res chain seq x y z
N MET A 1 69.66 2.81 -43.31
CA MET A 1 68.57 3.45 -42.54
C MET A 1 67.26 3.56 -43.31
N GLU A 2 67.16 4.17 -44.51
CA GLU A 2 65.90 4.16 -45.29
C GLU A 2 65.49 2.75 -45.76
N LYS A 3 66.44 1.88 -46.15
CA LYS A 3 66.16 0.47 -46.49
C LYS A 3 65.70 -0.37 -45.29
N ASP A 4 65.90 0.08 -44.05
CA ASP A 4 65.60 -0.69 -42.84
C ASP A 4 64.17 -0.49 -42.29
N LEU A 5 63.40 0.47 -42.80
CA LEU A 5 62.02 0.71 -42.36
C LEU A 5 60.98 0.09 -43.30
N SER A 6 61.27 -0.01 -44.60
CA SER A 6 60.37 -0.62 -45.59
C SER A 6 60.10 -2.09 -45.34
N TRP A 7 61.07 -2.86 -44.84
CA TRP A 7 60.86 -4.29 -44.56
C TRP A 7 60.01 -4.53 -43.31
N VAL A 8 60.09 -3.62 -42.32
CA VAL A 8 59.27 -3.68 -41.10
C VAL A 8 57.81 -3.39 -41.43
N ILE A 9 57.56 -2.36 -42.23
CA ILE A 9 56.21 -1.97 -42.68
C ILE A 9 55.58 -3.07 -43.57
N ASP A 10 56.38 -3.71 -44.43
CA ASP A 10 55.93 -4.83 -45.27
C ASP A 10 55.66 -6.12 -44.45
N ALA A 11 56.23 -6.25 -43.25
CA ALA A 11 55.98 -7.40 -42.37
C ALA A 11 54.73 -7.26 -41.48
N LEU A 12 54.08 -6.08 -41.46
CA LEU A 12 52.85 -5.87 -40.71
C LEU A 12 51.66 -6.51 -41.46
N PRO A 13 50.81 -7.30 -40.78
CA PRO A 13 49.70 -8.01 -41.42
C PRO A 13 48.53 -7.10 -41.82
N GLU A 14 48.51 -5.87 -41.30
CA GLU A 14 47.50 -4.85 -41.59
C GLU A 14 47.91 -4.01 -42.81
N MET A 15 46.96 -3.32 -43.44
CA MET A 15 47.30 -2.36 -44.48
C MET A 15 47.86 -1.09 -43.84
N VAL A 16 49.12 -0.77 -44.17
CA VAL A 16 49.86 0.34 -43.56
C VAL A 16 50.52 1.17 -44.64
N TRP A 17 50.45 2.49 -44.47
CA TRP A 17 51.20 3.43 -45.29
C TRP A 17 51.73 4.61 -44.48
N THR A 18 52.82 5.20 -44.96
CA THR A 18 53.41 6.39 -44.36
C THR A 18 53.40 7.55 -45.34
N ALA A 19 53.30 8.75 -44.80
CA ALA A 19 53.33 9.99 -45.57
C ALA A 19 54.28 11.01 -44.95
N ARG A 20 54.71 11.97 -45.77
CA ARG A 20 55.48 13.15 -45.34
C ARG A 20 54.59 14.12 -44.54
N PRO A 21 55.17 15.14 -43.89
CA PRO A 21 54.40 16.11 -43.09
C PRO A 21 53.30 16.83 -43.88
N ASP A 22 53.44 16.95 -45.21
CA ASP A 22 52.46 17.54 -46.13
C ASP A 22 51.34 16.57 -46.56
N GLY A 23 51.34 15.34 -46.05
CA GLY A 23 50.37 14.30 -46.38
C GLY A 23 50.68 13.51 -47.65
N SER A 24 51.81 13.77 -48.32
CA SER A 24 52.21 13.00 -49.50
C SER A 24 52.69 11.59 -49.14
N ILE A 25 52.01 10.57 -49.67
CA ILE A 25 52.33 9.16 -49.39
C ILE A 25 53.73 8.80 -49.89
N GLU A 26 54.57 8.30 -48.98
CA GLU A 26 55.96 7.94 -49.22
C GLU A 26 56.12 6.42 -49.41
N HIS A 27 55.51 5.63 -48.52
CA HIS A 27 55.56 4.17 -48.53
C HIS A 27 54.18 3.55 -48.35
N LEU A 28 53.89 2.52 -49.16
CA LEU A 28 52.70 1.65 -49.07
C LEU A 28 53.19 0.22 -48.90
N ASN A 29 52.61 -0.51 -47.95
CA ASN A 29 53.01 -1.89 -47.72
C ASN A 29 52.41 -2.86 -48.75
N GLN A 30 52.98 -4.07 -48.82
CA GLN A 30 52.55 -5.09 -49.77
C GLN A 30 51.08 -5.51 -49.58
N HIS A 31 50.58 -5.53 -48.35
CA HIS A 31 49.18 -5.86 -48.05
C HIS A 31 48.22 -4.85 -48.67
N TRP A 32 48.52 -3.55 -48.61
CA TRP A 32 47.71 -2.50 -49.23
C TRP A 32 47.65 -2.64 -50.76
N CYS A 33 48.78 -2.91 -51.42
CA CYS A 33 48.82 -3.16 -52.86
C CYS A 33 48.08 -4.43 -53.28
N THR A 34 48.20 -5.50 -52.47
CA THR A 34 47.54 -6.78 -52.74
C THR A 34 46.02 -6.65 -52.63
N TYR A 35 45.54 -5.94 -51.61
CA TYR A 35 44.10 -5.72 -51.42
C TYR A 35 43.50 -4.82 -52.50
N THR A 36 44.11 -3.66 -52.79
CA THR A 36 43.57 -2.68 -53.75
C THR A 36 43.82 -3.04 -55.22
N GLY A 37 44.78 -3.92 -55.50
CA GLY A 37 45.23 -4.24 -56.87
C GLY A 37 46.07 -3.13 -57.53
N LEU A 38 46.36 -2.03 -56.83
CA LEU A 38 47.18 -0.93 -57.35
C LEU A 38 48.67 -1.17 -57.07
N SER A 39 49.53 -0.75 -58.00
CA SER A 39 50.97 -0.74 -57.79
C SER A 39 51.38 0.35 -56.79
N ARG A 40 52.54 0.19 -56.12
CA ARG A 40 53.06 1.17 -55.16
C ARG A 40 53.17 2.58 -55.77
N ASP A 41 53.57 2.68 -57.04
CA ASP A 41 53.68 3.96 -57.73
C ASP A 41 52.33 4.58 -58.10
N ALA A 42 51.32 3.76 -58.41
CA ALA A 42 49.96 4.22 -58.69
C ALA A 42 49.21 4.70 -57.45
N GLY A 43 49.54 4.19 -56.26
CA GLY A 43 48.95 4.60 -54.98
C GLY A 43 49.59 5.85 -54.34
N ARG A 44 50.76 6.30 -54.84
CA ARG A 44 51.47 7.48 -54.30
C ARG A 44 50.77 8.80 -54.62
N GLY A 45 51.12 9.86 -53.87
CA GLY A 45 50.52 11.18 -54.05
C GLY A 45 49.01 11.17 -53.75
N GLN A 46 48.18 11.50 -54.74
CA GLN A 46 46.70 11.45 -54.61
C GLN A 46 46.09 10.13 -55.12
N GLY A 47 46.90 9.15 -55.53
CA GLY A 47 46.43 7.89 -56.13
C GLY A 47 45.54 7.03 -55.21
N TRP A 48 45.68 7.17 -53.90
CA TRP A 48 44.82 6.50 -52.90
C TRP A 48 43.34 6.94 -52.98
N GLN A 49 43.04 8.12 -53.52
CA GLN A 49 41.65 8.60 -53.65
C GLN A 49 40.85 7.71 -54.62
N ALA A 50 41.52 7.08 -55.59
CA ALA A 50 40.88 6.21 -56.58
C ALA A 50 40.34 4.89 -56.01
N VAL A 51 40.71 4.55 -54.77
CA VAL A 51 40.22 3.34 -54.08
C VAL A 51 39.23 3.66 -52.97
N VAL A 52 39.01 4.93 -52.62
CA VAL A 52 37.98 5.32 -51.65
C VAL A 52 36.63 5.42 -52.35
N HIS A 53 35.56 4.95 -51.70
CA HIS A 53 34.21 5.06 -52.26
C HIS A 53 33.85 6.54 -52.52
N PRO A 54 33.26 6.89 -53.67
CA PRO A 54 33.02 8.29 -54.06
C PRO A 54 32.24 9.13 -53.05
N SER A 55 31.30 8.52 -52.32
CA SER A 55 30.53 9.22 -51.27
C SER A 55 31.32 9.51 -50.01
N ASP A 56 32.36 8.71 -49.73
CA ASP A 56 33.14 8.80 -48.50
C ASP A 56 34.36 9.71 -48.70
N LEU A 57 34.77 9.88 -49.96
CA LEU A 57 35.94 10.66 -50.35
C LEU A 57 35.95 12.10 -49.79
N PRO A 58 34.87 12.89 -49.83
CA PRO A 58 34.88 14.24 -49.26
C PRO A 58 35.19 14.25 -47.77
N ALA A 59 34.55 13.37 -46.99
CA ALA A 59 34.75 13.27 -45.55
C ALA A 59 36.18 12.80 -45.20
N VAL A 60 36.72 11.84 -45.98
CA VAL A 60 38.10 11.37 -45.82
C VAL A 60 39.11 12.47 -46.15
N SER A 61 38.88 13.23 -47.22
CA SER A 61 39.73 14.37 -47.58
C SER A 61 39.70 15.47 -46.53
N ASP A 62 38.54 15.79 -45.96
CA ASP A 62 38.42 16.80 -44.89
C ASP A 62 39.09 16.35 -43.59
N ALA A 63 38.87 15.11 -43.16
CA ALA A 63 39.52 14.57 -41.96
C ALA A 63 41.05 14.56 -42.10
N LEU A 64 41.57 14.19 -43.28
CA LEU A 64 43.00 14.22 -43.55
C LEU A 64 43.53 15.66 -43.55
N ARG A 65 42.82 16.62 -44.17
CA ARG A 65 43.22 18.03 -44.20
C ARG A 65 43.31 18.64 -42.80
N ILE A 66 42.28 18.43 -41.97
CA ILE A 66 42.25 18.93 -40.59
C ILE A 66 43.41 18.33 -39.78
N ALA A 67 43.64 17.03 -39.91
CA ALA A 67 44.75 16.37 -39.23
C ALA A 67 46.12 16.93 -39.66
N LEU A 68 46.31 17.24 -40.95
CA LEU A 68 47.53 17.85 -41.47
C LEU A 68 47.75 19.28 -40.95
N GLU A 69 46.67 20.06 -40.77
CA GLU A 69 46.72 21.43 -40.24
C GLU A 69 47.01 21.46 -38.72
N GLU A 70 46.37 20.58 -37.96
CA GLU A 70 46.45 20.55 -36.49
C GLU A 70 47.63 19.70 -35.98
N GLY A 71 48.08 18.73 -36.78
CA GLY A 71 49.13 17.78 -36.39
C GLY A 71 48.70 16.76 -35.34
N GLU A 72 47.38 16.58 -35.15
CA GLU A 72 46.77 15.64 -34.20
C GLU A 72 46.36 14.32 -34.89
N PRO A 73 46.31 13.18 -34.17
CA PRO A 73 45.88 11.92 -34.76
C PRO A 73 44.41 11.96 -35.20
N TYR A 74 44.09 11.26 -36.27
CA TYR A 74 42.72 11.15 -36.79
C TYR A 74 42.28 9.69 -36.91
N ARG A 75 40.96 9.50 -36.85
CA ARG A 75 40.30 8.20 -37.03
C ARG A 75 39.05 8.39 -37.88
N ILE A 76 38.95 7.64 -38.97
CA ILE A 76 37.80 7.72 -39.89
C ILE A 76 37.45 6.35 -40.44
N GLU A 77 36.15 6.09 -40.59
CA GLU A 77 35.61 4.91 -41.25
C GLU A 77 35.32 5.25 -42.71
N ASN A 78 35.78 4.42 -43.63
CA ASN A 78 35.58 4.64 -45.05
C ASN A 78 35.60 3.33 -45.82
N ARG A 79 34.90 3.30 -46.95
CA ARG A 79 34.92 2.13 -47.83
C ARG A 79 36.10 2.18 -48.78
N LEU A 80 36.82 1.06 -48.88
CA LEU A 80 37.94 0.88 -49.80
C LEU A 80 37.63 -0.21 -50.83
N ARG A 81 37.89 0.10 -52.10
CA ARG A 81 37.71 -0.81 -53.23
C ARG A 81 38.82 -1.85 -53.27
N GLY A 82 38.45 -3.12 -53.23
CA GLY A 82 39.34 -4.25 -53.44
C GLY A 82 39.68 -4.48 -54.93
N ALA A 83 40.64 -5.36 -55.19
CA ALA A 83 41.08 -5.73 -56.53
C ALA A 83 39.97 -6.41 -57.37
N ASP A 84 38.96 -6.98 -56.71
CA ASP A 84 37.76 -7.56 -57.33
C ASP A 84 36.69 -6.53 -57.70
N GLY A 85 36.92 -5.25 -57.37
CA GLY A 85 36.01 -4.14 -57.63
C GLY A 85 34.94 -3.93 -56.56
N SER A 86 34.87 -4.77 -55.53
CA SER A 86 33.93 -4.63 -54.41
C SER A 86 34.45 -3.63 -53.36
N TYR A 87 33.54 -3.05 -52.57
CA TYR A 87 33.88 -2.11 -51.51
C TYR A 87 33.69 -2.75 -50.14
N HIS A 88 34.69 -2.63 -49.28
CA HIS A 88 34.66 -3.11 -47.90
C HIS A 88 34.95 -1.96 -46.93
N TRP A 89 34.39 -2.03 -45.73
CA TRP A 89 34.59 -1.02 -44.70
C TRP A 89 35.95 -1.16 -44.03
N PHE A 90 36.68 -0.06 -43.96
CA PHE A 90 37.93 0.05 -43.22
C PHE A 90 37.86 1.18 -42.21
N LEU A 91 38.57 0.97 -41.11
CA LEU A 91 38.91 2.02 -40.17
C LEU A 91 40.33 2.50 -40.45
N ALA A 92 40.45 3.72 -40.96
CA ALA A 92 41.73 4.41 -41.13
C ALA A 92 42.06 5.20 -39.86
N THR A 93 43.22 4.90 -39.27
CA THR A 93 43.76 5.64 -38.12
C THR A 93 45.12 6.22 -38.50
N GLY A 94 45.22 7.54 -38.57
CA GLY A 94 46.46 8.24 -38.88
C GLY A 94 47.08 8.85 -37.62
N SER A 95 48.34 8.52 -37.35
CA SER A 95 49.10 9.05 -36.23
C SER A 95 50.30 9.88 -36.71
N PRO A 96 50.55 11.07 -36.13
CA PRO A 96 51.69 11.91 -36.48
C PRO A 96 53.00 11.29 -35.97
N ILE A 97 54.02 11.23 -36.84
CA ILE A 97 55.40 10.86 -36.49
C ILE A 97 56.14 12.16 -36.19
N ARG A 98 56.73 12.26 -35.00
CA ARG A 98 57.48 13.45 -34.55
C ARG A 98 58.92 13.09 -34.23
N ASP A 99 59.83 14.03 -34.45
CA ASP A 99 61.23 13.89 -34.02
C ASP A 99 61.39 14.07 -32.50
N ASN A 100 62.62 13.89 -32.00
CA ASN A 100 62.95 13.99 -30.58
C ASN A 100 62.76 15.40 -29.98
N VAL A 101 62.40 16.39 -30.80
CA VAL A 101 62.14 17.78 -30.41
C VAL A 101 60.64 18.12 -30.61
N GLY A 102 59.80 17.14 -30.97
CA GLY A 102 58.35 17.28 -31.11
C GLY A 102 57.88 17.82 -32.47
N LYS A 103 58.79 18.03 -33.43
CA LYS A 103 58.44 18.51 -34.78
C LYS A 103 57.87 17.36 -35.61
N LEU A 104 56.77 17.63 -36.31
CA LEU A 104 56.15 16.67 -37.23
C LEU A 104 57.10 16.34 -38.39
N THR A 105 57.46 15.06 -38.52
CA THR A 105 58.37 14.53 -39.56
C THR A 105 57.68 13.57 -40.53
N GLY A 106 56.49 13.09 -40.21
CA GLY A 106 55.66 12.29 -41.12
C GLY A 106 54.36 11.82 -40.48
N TRP A 107 53.67 10.90 -41.15
CA TRP A 107 52.43 10.26 -40.69
C TRP A 107 52.52 8.75 -40.88
N CYS A 108 51.95 7.99 -39.95
CA CYS A 108 51.74 6.55 -40.07
C CYS A 108 50.23 6.29 -40.06
N VAL A 109 49.71 5.66 -41.12
CA VAL A 109 48.29 5.35 -41.26
C VAL A 109 48.09 3.86 -41.30
N LEU A 110 47.26 3.37 -40.38
CA LEU A 110 46.80 1.99 -40.28
C LEU A 110 45.38 1.89 -40.83
N GLN A 111 45.10 0.89 -41.66
CA GLN A 111 43.78 0.59 -42.19
C GLN A 111 43.38 -0.85 -41.85
N SER A 112 42.39 -0.99 -40.96
CA SER A 112 41.90 -2.29 -40.51
C SER A 112 40.48 -2.56 -41.05
N ASN A 113 40.22 -3.78 -41.52
CA ASN A 113 38.90 -4.17 -42.03
C ASN A 113 37.88 -4.24 -40.88
N ILE A 114 36.75 -3.56 -41.03
CA ILE A 114 35.66 -3.49 -40.03
C ILE A 114 34.31 -4.00 -40.56
N ASP A 115 34.29 -4.76 -41.66
CA ASP A 115 33.05 -5.32 -42.21
C ASP A 115 32.28 -6.17 -41.20
N HIS A 116 32.98 -7.00 -40.42
CA HIS A 116 32.33 -7.85 -39.44
C HIS A 116 31.61 -7.02 -38.33
N PRO A 117 32.28 -6.06 -37.65
CA PRO A 117 31.59 -5.11 -36.78
C PRO A 117 30.41 -4.39 -37.44
N LYS A 118 30.56 -3.94 -38.69
CA LYS A 118 29.51 -3.20 -39.41
C LYS A 118 28.29 -4.06 -39.74
N ARG A 119 28.49 -5.34 -40.08
CA ARG A 119 27.40 -6.29 -40.28
C ARG A 119 26.63 -6.56 -38.99
N VAL A 120 27.33 -6.70 -37.86
CA VAL A 120 26.69 -6.87 -36.55
C VAL A 120 25.91 -5.61 -36.15
N GLU A 121 26.45 -4.42 -36.39
CA GLU A 121 25.76 -3.14 -36.13
C GLU A 121 24.47 -3.02 -36.96
N ALA A 122 24.54 -3.30 -38.27
CA ALA A 122 23.39 -3.27 -39.17
C ALA A 122 22.31 -4.30 -38.79
N LEU A 123 22.72 -5.51 -38.41
CA LEU A 123 21.83 -6.56 -37.94
C LEU A 123 21.10 -6.14 -36.66
N LEU A 124 21.82 -5.67 -35.63
CA LEU A 124 21.20 -5.20 -34.38
C LEU A 124 20.25 -4.01 -34.59
N ALA A 125 20.62 -3.07 -35.47
CA ALA A 125 19.75 -1.94 -35.81
C ALA A 125 18.48 -2.40 -36.56
N GLY A 126 18.63 -3.34 -37.49
CA GLY A 126 17.54 -3.93 -38.25
C GLY A 126 16.59 -4.78 -37.37
N GLU A 127 17.14 -5.60 -36.47
CA GLU A 127 16.37 -6.36 -35.48
C GLU A 127 15.57 -5.44 -34.56
N LYS A 128 16.22 -4.41 -34.03
CA LYS A 128 15.55 -3.40 -33.19
C LYS A 128 14.38 -2.77 -33.93
N ARG A 129 14.57 -2.37 -35.19
CA ARG A 129 13.52 -1.76 -36.01
C ARG A 129 12.35 -2.73 -36.25
N ALA A 130 12.64 -4.00 -36.60
CA ALA A 130 11.60 -5.00 -36.80
C ALA A 130 10.80 -5.26 -35.52
N LEU A 131 11.47 -5.35 -34.37
CA LEU A 131 10.81 -5.52 -33.06
C LEU A 131 9.96 -4.30 -32.68
N GLU A 132 10.43 -3.08 -32.98
CA GLU A 132 9.65 -1.86 -32.78
C GLU A 132 8.36 -1.87 -33.63
N MET A 133 8.44 -2.25 -34.91
CA MET A 133 7.27 -2.36 -35.81
C MET A 133 6.27 -3.41 -35.31
N ILE A 134 6.76 -4.55 -34.82
CA ILE A 134 5.93 -5.58 -34.19
C ILE A 134 5.28 -5.02 -32.91
N ALA A 135 6.01 -4.30 -32.08
CA ALA A 135 5.48 -3.74 -30.83
C ALA A 135 4.44 -2.63 -31.06
N THR A 136 4.64 -1.79 -32.07
CA THR A 136 3.75 -0.66 -32.40
C THR A 136 2.50 -1.07 -33.18
N GLY A 137 2.46 -2.29 -33.72
CA GLY A 137 1.31 -2.76 -34.48
C GLY A 137 1.29 -2.30 -35.94
N GLU A 138 2.46 -2.11 -36.53
CA GLU A 138 2.56 -1.92 -37.99
C GLU A 138 2.11 -3.17 -38.75
N SER A 139 1.77 -3.01 -40.03
CA SER A 139 1.23 -4.10 -40.84
C SER A 139 2.23 -5.25 -40.97
N LEU A 140 1.71 -6.48 -41.04
CA LEU A 140 2.52 -7.67 -41.26
C LEU A 140 3.36 -7.54 -42.54
N TYR A 141 2.79 -6.98 -43.62
CA TYR A 141 3.50 -6.69 -44.85
C TYR A 141 4.73 -5.80 -44.61
N ALA A 142 4.56 -4.66 -43.93
CA ALA A 142 5.66 -3.71 -43.70
C ALA A 142 6.80 -4.34 -42.90
N THR A 143 6.44 -5.13 -41.88
CA THR A 143 7.41 -5.84 -41.03
C THR A 143 8.19 -6.87 -41.85
N LEU A 144 7.49 -7.75 -42.60
CA LEU A 144 8.14 -8.78 -43.42
C LEU A 144 8.96 -8.17 -44.57
N ALA A 145 8.50 -7.08 -45.18
CA ALA A 145 9.26 -6.36 -46.20
C ALA A 145 10.56 -5.76 -45.64
N THR A 146 10.53 -5.25 -44.41
CA THR A 146 11.72 -4.75 -43.71
C THR A 146 12.73 -5.86 -43.47
N LEU A 147 12.27 -7.05 -43.06
CA LEU A 147 13.14 -8.22 -42.90
C LEU A 147 13.75 -8.69 -44.22
N CYS A 148 12.99 -8.67 -45.33
CA CYS A 148 13.52 -8.99 -46.65
C CYS A 148 14.61 -8.00 -47.10
N LEU A 149 14.39 -6.69 -46.92
CA LEU A 149 15.39 -5.66 -47.26
C LEU A 149 16.65 -5.80 -46.41
N LEU A 150 16.51 -6.10 -45.12
CA LEU A 150 17.65 -6.33 -44.23
C LEU A 150 18.46 -7.57 -44.65
N MET A 151 17.79 -8.64 -45.09
CA MET A 151 18.46 -9.83 -45.63
C MET A 151 19.27 -9.49 -46.89
N GLU A 152 18.71 -8.69 -47.79
CA GLU A 152 19.37 -8.24 -49.02
C GLU A 152 20.58 -7.33 -48.73
N GLU A 153 20.53 -6.51 -47.68
CA GLU A 153 21.65 -5.67 -47.24
C GLU A 153 22.79 -6.49 -46.60
N LEU A 154 22.45 -7.48 -45.77
CA LEU A 154 23.43 -8.25 -45.00
C LEU A 154 24.09 -9.39 -45.80
N CYS A 155 23.45 -9.86 -46.87
CA CYS A 155 23.93 -10.99 -47.68
C CYS A 155 24.24 -10.55 -49.13
N PRO A 156 25.52 -10.27 -49.45
CA PRO A 156 25.93 -9.87 -50.81
C PRO A 156 25.64 -10.91 -51.88
N ALA A 157 25.51 -12.19 -51.50
CA ALA A 157 25.15 -13.27 -52.43
C ALA A 157 23.65 -13.27 -52.77
N CYS A 158 22.81 -12.61 -51.98
CA CYS A 158 21.37 -12.48 -52.17
C CYS A 158 21.07 -11.24 -53.04
N SER A 159 20.49 -11.45 -54.22
CA SER A 159 20.04 -10.36 -55.08
C SER A 159 18.65 -9.86 -54.70
N CYS A 160 17.77 -10.73 -54.21
CA CYS A 160 16.45 -10.35 -53.70
C CYS A 160 15.89 -11.45 -52.77
N CYS A 161 14.97 -11.06 -51.88
CA CYS A 161 14.37 -11.92 -50.87
C CYS A 161 12.83 -11.81 -50.86
N SER A 162 12.16 -12.89 -50.49
CA SER A 162 10.71 -12.92 -50.29
C SER A 162 10.29 -13.76 -49.10
N THR A 163 9.14 -13.40 -48.54
CA THR A 163 8.40 -14.19 -47.56
C THR A 163 7.08 -14.66 -48.16
N LEU A 164 6.79 -15.94 -48.05
CA LEU A 164 5.52 -16.56 -48.43
C LEU A 164 4.82 -17.12 -47.19
N LEU A 165 3.51 -16.95 -47.05
CA LEU A 165 2.70 -17.50 -45.96
C LEU A 165 1.94 -18.73 -46.42
N LEU A 166 1.89 -19.75 -45.55
CA LEU A 166 1.07 -20.93 -45.75
C LEU A 166 -0.35 -20.66 -45.27
N ASP A 167 -1.31 -20.85 -46.16
CA ASP A 167 -2.72 -20.95 -45.79
C ASP A 167 -3.02 -22.40 -45.33
N PRO A 168 -3.36 -22.61 -44.05
CA PRO A 168 -3.63 -23.94 -43.52
C PRO A 168 -4.91 -24.59 -44.06
N GLU A 169 -5.87 -23.80 -44.57
CA GLU A 169 -7.13 -24.35 -45.11
C GLU A 169 -6.95 -24.89 -46.53
N THR A 170 -6.21 -24.15 -47.35
CA THR A 170 -5.99 -24.51 -48.77
C THR A 170 -4.68 -25.26 -49.02
N ASN A 171 -3.80 -25.32 -48.02
CA ASN A 171 -2.45 -25.89 -48.09
C ASN A 171 -1.61 -25.31 -49.25
N ARG A 172 -1.73 -23.99 -49.44
CA ARG A 172 -1.07 -23.22 -50.51
C ARG A 172 -0.24 -22.09 -49.94
N LEU A 173 0.86 -21.76 -50.62
CA LEU A 173 1.73 -20.64 -50.27
C LEU A 173 1.34 -19.39 -51.06
N TRP A 174 1.24 -18.27 -50.35
CA TRP A 174 0.89 -16.97 -50.89
C TRP A 174 1.97 -15.93 -50.56
N HIS A 175 2.22 -14.99 -51.46
CA HIS A 175 3.20 -13.94 -51.22
C HIS A 175 2.78 -13.02 -50.08
N ALA A 176 3.66 -12.89 -49.10
CA ALA A 176 3.50 -11.99 -47.95
C ALA A 176 4.21 -10.66 -48.19
N ALA A 177 5.48 -10.73 -48.58
CA ALA A 177 6.34 -9.56 -48.83
C ALA A 177 7.50 -9.96 -49.75
N SER A 178 7.78 -9.14 -50.75
CA SER A 178 8.84 -9.39 -51.72
C SER A 178 9.26 -8.07 -52.39
N PRO A 179 9.98 -7.19 -51.68
CA PRO A 179 10.18 -5.80 -52.09
C PRO A 179 10.98 -5.66 -53.39
N ASN A 180 12.01 -6.48 -53.60
CA ASN A 180 12.91 -6.41 -54.75
C ASN A 180 12.83 -7.63 -55.69
N VAL A 181 11.89 -8.55 -55.46
CA VAL A 181 11.67 -9.68 -56.37
C VAL A 181 10.90 -9.20 -57.61
N PRO A 182 11.29 -9.60 -58.84
CA PRO A 182 10.59 -9.19 -60.05
C PRO A 182 9.10 -9.54 -60.03
N SER A 183 8.25 -8.56 -60.34
CA SER A 183 6.80 -8.70 -60.28
C SER A 183 6.26 -9.80 -61.20
N ALA A 184 6.85 -9.96 -62.39
CA ALA A 184 6.52 -11.02 -63.34
C ALA A 184 6.75 -12.42 -62.76
N TYR A 185 7.78 -12.58 -61.92
CA TYR A 185 8.05 -13.83 -61.22
C TYR A 185 7.05 -14.04 -60.07
N THR A 186 6.83 -13.04 -59.21
CA THR A 186 5.88 -13.15 -58.08
C THR A 186 4.46 -13.50 -58.52
N ALA A 187 3.99 -12.94 -59.63
CA ALA A 187 2.66 -13.23 -60.17
C ALA A 187 2.55 -14.66 -60.72
N ALA A 188 3.65 -15.25 -61.17
CA ALA A 188 3.67 -16.61 -61.72
C ALA A 188 3.66 -17.70 -60.64
N ILE A 189 4.07 -17.36 -59.41
CA ILE A 189 4.25 -18.33 -58.32
C ILE A 189 3.27 -18.14 -57.15
N ASP A 190 2.31 -17.20 -57.22
CA ASP A 190 1.37 -16.96 -56.12
C ASP A 190 0.28 -18.03 -56.05
N GLY A 191 0.00 -18.55 -54.84
CA GLY A 191 -1.09 -19.49 -54.58
C GLY A 191 -0.85 -20.94 -54.96
N PHE A 192 0.39 -21.42 -55.03
CA PHE A 192 0.71 -22.79 -55.43
C PHE A 192 0.66 -23.80 -54.26
N ALA A 193 0.44 -25.07 -54.58
CA ALA A 193 0.29 -26.15 -53.59
C ALA A 193 1.65 -26.71 -53.12
N LEU A 194 1.70 -27.17 -51.86
CA LEU A 194 2.88 -27.84 -51.32
C LEU A 194 3.13 -29.20 -52.01
N GLY A 195 4.41 -29.56 -52.20
CA GLY A 195 4.78 -30.86 -52.74
C GLY A 195 6.29 -31.05 -52.90
N PRO A 196 6.76 -32.28 -53.16
CA PRO A 196 8.19 -32.62 -53.23
C PRO A 196 8.93 -31.99 -54.44
N ASN A 197 8.17 -31.52 -55.45
CA ASN A 197 8.67 -30.87 -56.66
C ASN A 197 8.06 -29.48 -56.87
N ALA A 198 7.48 -28.87 -55.82
CA ALA A 198 6.76 -27.61 -55.92
C ALA A 198 7.70 -26.40 -55.75
N SER A 199 8.71 -26.26 -56.63
CA SER A 199 9.83 -25.30 -56.49
C SER A 199 10.61 -25.44 -55.17
N SER A 200 11.58 -24.57 -54.88
CA SER A 200 12.28 -24.59 -53.60
C SER A 200 11.38 -24.26 -52.41
N CYS A 201 10.42 -23.34 -52.58
CA CYS A 201 9.63 -22.79 -51.49
C CYS A 201 8.58 -23.78 -50.97
N GLY A 202 7.78 -24.38 -51.86
CA GLY A 202 6.78 -25.37 -51.44
C GLY A 202 7.41 -26.68 -51.01
N THR A 203 8.56 -27.04 -51.58
CA THR A 203 9.31 -28.21 -51.13
C THR A 203 9.88 -27.99 -49.71
N ALA A 204 10.35 -26.79 -49.39
CA ALA A 204 10.83 -26.45 -48.05
C ALA A 204 9.72 -26.51 -47.00
N ALA A 205 8.56 -25.92 -47.30
CA ALA A 205 7.38 -25.99 -46.44
C ALA A 205 6.83 -27.42 -46.30
N TYR A 206 6.84 -28.22 -47.37
CA TYR A 206 6.38 -29.61 -47.35
C TYR A 206 7.23 -30.52 -46.45
N TYR A 207 8.56 -30.42 -46.55
CA TYR A 207 9.45 -31.25 -45.73
C TYR A 207 9.74 -30.66 -44.34
N GLY A 208 9.41 -29.39 -44.10
CA GLY A 208 9.79 -28.69 -42.88
C GLY A 208 11.31 -28.64 -42.70
N ARG A 209 12.07 -28.40 -43.78
CA ARG A 209 13.53 -28.20 -43.72
C ARG A 209 14.00 -27.29 -44.83
N GLN A 210 15.17 -26.67 -44.64
CA GLN A 210 15.76 -25.81 -45.67
C GLN A 210 16.00 -26.59 -46.96
N VAL A 211 15.64 -25.95 -48.09
CA VAL A 211 15.85 -26.45 -49.43
C VAL A 211 16.74 -25.47 -50.19
N VAL A 212 17.87 -25.97 -50.69
CA VAL A 212 18.84 -25.20 -51.46
C VAL A 212 18.82 -25.70 -52.90
N ALA A 213 18.51 -24.79 -53.83
CA ALA A 213 18.71 -24.96 -55.27
C ALA A 213 19.94 -24.12 -55.67
N SER A 214 21.10 -24.78 -55.75
CA SER A 214 22.38 -24.13 -56.02
C SER A 214 22.52 -23.60 -57.44
N ASP A 215 21.80 -24.20 -58.39
CA ASP A 215 21.60 -23.68 -59.74
C ASP A 215 20.22 -24.10 -60.28
N ILE A 216 19.31 -23.14 -60.42
CA ILE A 216 17.93 -23.33 -60.89
C ILE A 216 17.90 -23.93 -62.31
N ALA A 217 18.91 -23.64 -63.14
CA ALA A 217 18.96 -24.11 -64.53
C ALA A 217 19.00 -25.64 -64.64
N VAL A 218 19.56 -26.32 -63.64
CA VAL A 218 19.75 -27.78 -63.63
C VAL A 218 18.98 -28.50 -62.52
N ASP A 219 18.32 -27.76 -61.63
CA ASP A 219 17.57 -28.35 -60.52
C ASP A 219 16.23 -28.95 -61.00
N PRO A 220 15.97 -30.25 -60.78
CA PRO A 220 14.76 -30.91 -61.26
C PRO A 220 13.48 -30.41 -60.58
N ARG A 221 13.57 -29.83 -59.37
CA ARG A 221 12.41 -29.28 -58.63
C ARG A 221 11.87 -27.98 -59.25
N TRP A 222 12.63 -27.38 -60.16
CA TRP A 222 12.29 -26.14 -60.82
C TRP A 222 11.63 -26.33 -62.17
N THR A 223 11.32 -27.56 -62.61
CA THR A 223 10.85 -27.86 -63.97
C THR A 223 9.66 -27.01 -64.42
N GLU A 224 8.75 -26.64 -63.51
CA GLU A 224 7.58 -25.80 -63.81
C GLU A 224 7.87 -24.29 -63.84
N PHE A 225 8.88 -23.82 -63.10
CA PHE A 225 9.16 -22.39 -62.89
C PHE A 225 10.52 -21.93 -63.41
N ARG A 226 11.31 -22.84 -63.99
CA ARG A 226 12.70 -22.59 -64.42
C ARG A 226 12.77 -21.47 -65.43
N ASP A 227 11.95 -21.51 -66.47
CA ASP A 227 12.02 -20.55 -67.57
C ASP A 227 11.70 -19.14 -67.06
N VAL A 228 10.65 -19.00 -66.26
CA VAL A 228 10.25 -17.71 -65.65
C VAL A 228 11.32 -17.20 -64.67
N ALA A 229 11.94 -18.08 -63.88
CA ALA A 229 13.02 -17.70 -62.96
C ALA A 229 14.28 -17.21 -63.71
N LEU A 230 14.70 -17.92 -64.77
CA LEU A 230 15.88 -17.58 -65.56
C LEU A 230 15.68 -16.29 -66.37
N GLU A 231 14.49 -16.09 -66.96
CA GLU A 231 14.13 -14.85 -67.67
C GLU A 231 14.16 -13.61 -66.75
N ASN A 232 13.90 -13.81 -65.46
CA ASN A 232 13.95 -12.77 -64.43
C ASN A 232 15.32 -12.70 -63.71
N GLY A 233 16.35 -13.37 -64.24
CA GLY A 233 17.73 -13.26 -63.75
C GLY A 233 18.03 -14.03 -62.47
N LEU A 234 17.16 -14.96 -62.05
CA LEU A 234 17.34 -15.78 -60.85
C LEU A 234 18.07 -17.07 -61.21
N ARG A 235 19.23 -17.31 -60.59
CA ARG A 235 20.09 -18.47 -60.85
C ARG A 235 20.22 -19.44 -59.69
N ALA A 236 20.06 -18.99 -58.45
CA ALA A 236 19.98 -19.87 -57.29
C ALA A 236 18.83 -19.44 -56.36
N CYS A 237 18.31 -20.36 -55.58
CA CYS A 237 17.28 -20.06 -54.58
C CYS A 237 17.43 -20.93 -53.32
N TRP A 238 17.40 -20.27 -52.17
CA TRP A 238 17.54 -20.91 -50.86
C TRP A 238 16.28 -20.60 -50.05
N SER A 239 15.55 -21.65 -49.66
CA SER A 239 14.23 -21.51 -49.07
C SER A 239 14.22 -22.18 -47.70
N THR A 240 13.96 -21.37 -46.67
CA THR A 240 13.97 -21.80 -45.27
C THR A 240 12.54 -21.72 -44.73
N PRO A 241 11.99 -22.81 -44.17
CA PRO A 241 10.66 -22.77 -43.58
C PRO A 241 10.65 -21.85 -42.36
N ILE A 242 9.57 -21.08 -42.21
CA ILE A 242 9.30 -20.29 -41.02
C ILE A 242 8.42 -21.15 -40.11
N PHE A 243 8.87 -21.44 -38.89
CA PHE A 243 8.15 -22.27 -37.94
C PHE A 243 7.49 -21.43 -36.86
N SER A 244 6.25 -21.78 -36.53
CA SER A 244 5.60 -21.37 -35.29
C SER A 244 6.35 -21.86 -34.06
N GLN A 245 6.07 -21.28 -32.90
CA GLN A 245 6.60 -21.78 -31.62
C GLN A 245 6.23 -23.24 -31.34
N GLN A 246 5.13 -23.73 -31.93
CA GLN A 246 4.67 -25.12 -31.78
C GLN A 246 5.30 -26.08 -32.81
N GLY A 247 6.20 -25.59 -33.67
CA GLY A 247 6.90 -26.39 -34.68
C GLY A 247 6.13 -26.60 -35.99
N GLY A 248 4.92 -26.04 -36.12
CA GLY A 248 4.17 -26.02 -37.38
C GLY A 248 4.73 -25.00 -38.37
N VAL A 249 4.74 -25.31 -39.67
CA VAL A 249 5.21 -24.39 -40.72
C VAL A 249 4.19 -23.28 -40.95
N LEU A 250 4.62 -22.03 -40.81
CA LEU A 250 3.82 -20.83 -41.06
C LEU A 250 3.97 -20.29 -42.48
N GLY A 251 5.09 -20.61 -43.13
CA GLY A 251 5.47 -20.03 -44.40
C GLY A 251 6.89 -20.40 -44.80
N THR A 252 7.44 -19.69 -45.78
CA THR A 252 8.81 -19.88 -46.25
C THR A 252 9.48 -18.55 -46.51
N PHE A 253 10.74 -18.43 -46.09
CA PHE A 253 11.62 -17.31 -46.35
C PHE A 253 12.60 -17.71 -47.45
N ALA A 254 12.53 -17.04 -48.59
CA ALA A 254 13.24 -17.41 -49.80
C ALA A 254 14.21 -16.32 -50.23
N LEU A 255 15.46 -16.72 -50.45
CA LEU A 255 16.54 -15.87 -50.93
C LEU A 255 16.86 -16.29 -52.36
N PHE A 256 17.09 -15.32 -53.23
CA PHE A 256 17.46 -15.56 -54.62
C PHE A 256 18.82 -14.94 -54.92
N SER A 257 19.58 -15.59 -55.80
CA SER A 257 20.86 -15.07 -56.29
C SER A 257 20.89 -15.01 -57.80
N ALA A 258 21.58 -14.01 -58.36
CA ALA A 258 21.84 -13.88 -59.78
C ALA A 258 22.96 -14.80 -60.29
N GLN A 259 23.70 -15.46 -59.38
CA GLN A 259 24.75 -16.42 -59.72
C GLN A 259 24.49 -17.78 -59.04
N PRO A 260 24.95 -18.91 -59.62
CA PRO A 260 24.94 -20.20 -58.94
C PRO A 260 25.77 -20.16 -57.65
N GLY A 261 25.28 -20.76 -56.57
CA GLY A 261 25.98 -20.72 -55.29
C GLY A 261 25.26 -21.38 -54.11
N LEU A 262 26.00 -21.51 -53.01
CA LEU A 262 25.53 -22.01 -51.72
C LEU A 262 25.62 -20.88 -50.67
N PRO A 263 24.72 -20.86 -49.67
CA PRO A 263 24.81 -19.91 -48.56
C PRO A 263 26.07 -20.19 -47.73
N THR A 264 26.74 -19.12 -47.29
CA THR A 264 27.85 -19.21 -46.34
C THR A 264 27.34 -19.45 -44.92
N ALA A 265 28.23 -19.81 -43.98
CA ALA A 265 27.88 -19.97 -42.57
C ALA A 265 27.32 -18.67 -41.96
N ALA A 266 27.88 -17.51 -42.35
CA ALA A 266 27.38 -16.21 -41.91
C ALA A 266 25.97 -15.93 -42.46
N ASP A 267 25.69 -16.30 -43.72
CA ASP A 267 24.35 -16.13 -44.29
C ASP A 267 23.32 -16.99 -43.55
N GLN A 268 23.70 -18.21 -43.14
CA GLN A 268 22.82 -19.11 -42.38
C GLN A 268 22.44 -18.55 -41.01
N GLU A 269 23.37 -17.91 -40.31
CA GLU A 269 23.10 -17.26 -39.01
C GLU A 269 22.08 -16.13 -39.16
N VAL A 270 22.25 -15.27 -40.16
CA VAL A 270 21.31 -14.17 -40.45
C VAL A 270 19.94 -14.72 -40.85
N ILE A 271 19.88 -15.73 -41.73
CA ILE A 271 18.62 -16.39 -42.13
C ILE A 271 17.88 -16.94 -40.91
N ALA A 272 18.57 -17.60 -39.99
CA ALA A 272 17.95 -18.17 -38.79
C ALA A 272 17.35 -17.07 -37.88
N GLN A 273 18.04 -15.95 -37.71
CA GLN A 273 17.54 -14.83 -36.90
C GLN A 273 16.35 -14.12 -37.55
N LEU A 274 16.42 -13.80 -38.84
CA LEU A 274 15.34 -13.10 -39.53
C LEU A 274 14.09 -13.97 -39.70
N THR A 275 14.25 -15.27 -39.93
CA THR A 275 13.11 -16.21 -39.95
C THR A 275 12.44 -16.34 -38.57
N HIS A 276 13.21 -16.26 -37.49
CA HIS A 276 12.64 -16.21 -36.14
C HIS A 276 11.79 -14.95 -35.92
N LEU A 277 12.29 -13.77 -36.30
CA LEU A 277 11.52 -12.51 -36.22
C LEU A 277 10.28 -12.54 -37.11
N ALA A 278 10.38 -13.11 -38.31
CA ALA A 278 9.23 -13.31 -39.19
C ALA A 278 8.16 -14.20 -38.53
N SER A 279 8.54 -15.27 -37.82
CA SER A 279 7.58 -16.09 -37.07
C SER A 279 6.83 -15.26 -36.03
N VAL A 280 7.54 -14.48 -35.23
CA VAL A 280 6.94 -13.65 -34.18
C VAL A 280 5.92 -12.68 -34.77
N ALA A 281 6.25 -12.03 -35.89
CA ALA A 281 5.34 -11.12 -36.57
C ALA A 281 4.07 -11.84 -37.08
N ILE A 282 4.23 -13.01 -37.72
CA ILE A 282 3.12 -13.79 -38.30
C ILE A 282 2.18 -14.32 -37.22
N GLU A 283 2.71 -14.88 -36.13
CA GLU A 283 1.90 -15.45 -35.05
C GLU A 283 1.08 -14.39 -34.32
N ARG A 284 1.65 -13.20 -34.11
CA ARG A 284 0.93 -12.07 -33.52
C ARG A 284 -0.28 -11.65 -34.36
N GLU A 285 -0.10 -11.50 -35.67
CA GLU A 285 -1.17 -11.09 -36.59
C GLU A 285 -2.32 -12.12 -36.62
N ARG A 286 -1.99 -13.41 -36.67
CA ARG A 286 -2.99 -14.50 -36.63
C ARG A 286 -3.76 -14.54 -35.32
N ALA A 287 -3.10 -14.33 -34.19
CA ALA A 287 -3.74 -14.27 -32.88
C ALA A 287 -4.73 -13.10 -32.77
N GLN A 288 -4.35 -11.93 -33.28
CA GLN A 288 -5.18 -10.72 -33.25
C GLN A 288 -6.45 -10.87 -34.10
N MET A 289 -6.35 -11.41 -35.32
CA MET A 289 -7.51 -11.68 -36.17
C MET A 289 -8.47 -12.70 -35.55
N SER A 290 -7.94 -13.74 -34.89
CA SER A 290 -8.76 -14.77 -34.23
C SER A 290 -9.56 -14.20 -33.06
N LEU A 291 -8.95 -13.30 -32.27
CA LEU A 291 -9.62 -12.61 -31.17
C LEU A 291 -10.77 -11.72 -31.64
N MET A 292 -10.58 -10.99 -32.75
CA MET A 292 -11.62 -10.11 -33.30
C MET A 292 -12.87 -10.89 -33.75
N ARG A 293 -12.71 -12.04 -34.41
CA ARG A 293 -13.84 -12.88 -34.84
C ARG A 293 -14.63 -13.42 -33.64
N ALA A 294 -13.95 -13.88 -32.59
CA ALA A 294 -14.60 -14.40 -31.39
C ALA A 294 -15.40 -13.33 -30.61
N LEU A 295 -14.92 -12.08 -30.59
CA LEU A 295 -15.61 -10.97 -29.94
C LEU A 295 -16.96 -10.63 -30.58
N ASP A 296 -17.07 -10.79 -31.91
CA ASP A 296 -18.31 -10.47 -32.64
C ASP A 296 -19.40 -11.52 -32.43
N GLU A 297 -19.03 -12.81 -32.32
CA GLU A 297 -19.96 -13.90 -32.01
C GLU A 297 -20.53 -13.80 -30.59
N LEU A 298 -19.72 -13.39 -29.61
CA LEU A 298 -20.16 -13.19 -28.22
C LEU A 298 -21.23 -12.09 -28.10
N ARG A 299 -21.17 -11.04 -28.93
CA ARG A 299 -22.18 -9.95 -28.93
C ARG A 299 -23.57 -10.44 -29.37
N GLY A 300 -23.66 -11.38 -30.30
CA GLY A 300 -24.93 -11.94 -30.79
C GLY A 300 -25.68 -12.84 -29.80
N SER A 301 -24.96 -13.44 -28.83
CA SER A 301 -25.54 -14.36 -27.85
C SER A 301 -26.23 -13.65 -26.67
N SER A 302 -25.69 -12.50 -26.24
CA SER A 302 -26.19 -11.74 -25.08
C SER A 302 -27.66 -11.28 -25.19
N GLY A 303 -28.13 -10.94 -26.40
CA GLY A 303 -29.49 -10.45 -26.62
C GLY A 303 -30.62 -11.48 -26.37
N ARG A 304 -30.32 -12.78 -26.38
CA ARG A 304 -31.34 -13.84 -26.22
C ARG A 304 -31.64 -14.17 -24.76
N LEU A 305 -30.69 -13.92 -23.87
CA LEU A 305 -30.78 -14.22 -22.44
C LEU A 305 -31.75 -13.27 -21.72
N ALA A 306 -31.76 -11.98 -22.10
CA ALA A 306 -32.58 -10.95 -21.46
C ALA A 306 -34.09 -11.25 -21.53
N ALA A 307 -34.58 -11.74 -22.68
CA ALA A 307 -36.01 -12.02 -22.89
C ALA A 307 -36.57 -13.16 -22.02
N THR A 308 -35.72 -14.08 -21.54
CA THR A 308 -36.17 -15.23 -20.73
C THR A 308 -36.37 -14.83 -19.25
N ILE A 309 -35.57 -13.89 -18.75
CA ILE A 309 -35.59 -13.48 -17.34
C ILE A 309 -36.85 -12.66 -17.00
N ASP A 310 -37.36 -11.88 -17.96
CA ASP A 310 -38.58 -11.07 -17.77
C ASP A 310 -39.87 -11.87 -17.62
N ALA A 311 -39.85 -13.19 -17.89
CA ALA A 311 -41.04 -14.05 -17.81
C ALA A 311 -41.28 -14.73 -16.44
N ILE A 312 -40.37 -14.59 -15.47
CA ILE A 312 -40.44 -15.28 -14.15
C ILE A 312 -41.45 -14.60 -13.21
N PRO A 313 -42.45 -15.29 -12.60
CA PRO A 313 -43.44 -14.71 -11.70
C PRO A 313 -42.84 -14.44 -10.31
N GLY A 314 -42.24 -13.27 -10.15
CA GLY A 314 -41.52 -12.83 -8.97
C GLY A 314 -40.55 -11.72 -9.31
N PHE A 315 -40.10 -10.99 -8.29
CA PHE A 315 -39.14 -9.92 -8.52
C PHE A 315 -37.73 -10.49 -8.57
N VAL A 316 -37.23 -10.68 -9.78
CA VAL A 316 -35.91 -11.23 -10.04
C VAL A 316 -34.93 -10.11 -10.28
N TRP A 317 -33.82 -10.17 -9.59
CA TRP A 317 -32.75 -9.20 -9.72
C TRP A 317 -31.40 -9.89 -9.64
N SER A 318 -30.39 -9.22 -10.19
CA SER A 318 -29.01 -9.58 -9.91
C SER A 318 -28.26 -8.39 -9.35
N ALA A 319 -27.26 -8.72 -8.55
CA ALA A 319 -26.35 -7.75 -8.00
C ALA A 319 -24.91 -8.23 -8.21
N ALA A 320 -24.00 -7.27 -8.33
CA ALA A 320 -22.58 -7.52 -8.32
C ALA A 320 -22.15 -8.15 -6.98
N PRO A 321 -20.94 -8.73 -6.87
CA PRO A 321 -20.43 -9.30 -5.61
C PRO A 321 -20.43 -8.31 -4.44
N ASP A 322 -20.36 -7.01 -4.72
CA ASP A 322 -20.44 -5.92 -3.73
C ASP A 322 -21.88 -5.53 -3.34
N GLY A 323 -22.87 -6.24 -3.89
CA GLY A 323 -24.29 -6.08 -3.61
C GLY A 323 -24.99 -4.94 -4.33
N SER A 324 -24.29 -4.16 -5.15
CA SER A 324 -24.95 -3.20 -6.02
C SER A 324 -25.82 -3.92 -7.04
N VAL A 325 -27.11 -3.58 -7.09
CA VAL A 325 -28.08 -4.20 -8.01
C VAL A 325 -27.74 -3.74 -9.42
N ASP A 326 -27.43 -4.66 -10.32
CA ASP A 326 -27.04 -4.33 -11.70
C ASP A 326 -28.15 -4.67 -12.71
N PHE A 327 -29.17 -5.39 -12.26
CA PHE A 327 -30.28 -5.80 -13.08
C PHE A 327 -31.54 -6.02 -12.24
N LEU A 328 -32.67 -5.56 -12.75
CA LEU A 328 -34.01 -5.79 -12.23
C LEU A 328 -34.89 -6.25 -13.40
N ASN A 329 -35.63 -7.32 -13.21
CA ASN A 329 -36.57 -7.77 -14.22
C ASN A 329 -37.75 -6.80 -14.33
N LYS A 330 -38.46 -6.87 -15.46
CA LYS A 330 -39.61 -6.00 -15.74
C LYS A 330 -40.67 -6.00 -14.62
N GLN A 331 -40.94 -7.14 -13.98
CA GLN A 331 -41.99 -7.25 -12.96
C GLN A 331 -41.70 -6.43 -11.69
N TRP A 332 -40.43 -6.34 -11.27
CA TRP A 332 -40.05 -5.49 -10.15
C TRP A 332 -40.28 -4.01 -10.47
N CYS A 333 -39.92 -3.59 -11.69
CA CYS A 333 -40.12 -2.22 -12.18
C CYS A 333 -41.61 -1.87 -12.23
N ASP A 334 -42.44 -2.77 -12.74
CA ASP A 334 -43.90 -2.59 -12.84
C ASP A 334 -44.58 -2.47 -11.45
N TYR A 335 -44.14 -3.24 -10.45
CA TYR A 335 -44.72 -3.20 -9.09
C TYR A 335 -44.36 -1.93 -8.31
N THR A 336 -43.09 -1.54 -8.36
CA THR A 336 -42.56 -0.38 -7.62
C THR A 336 -42.84 0.94 -8.34
N GLY A 337 -43.04 0.89 -9.66
CA GLY A 337 -43.14 2.07 -10.53
C GLY A 337 -41.79 2.74 -10.81
N VAL A 338 -40.67 2.08 -10.48
CA VAL A 338 -39.30 2.57 -10.68
C VAL A 338 -38.71 1.97 -11.96
N SER A 339 -38.02 2.78 -12.77
CA SER A 339 -37.34 2.29 -13.97
C SER A 339 -36.09 1.48 -13.63
N LEU A 340 -35.62 0.63 -14.55
CA LEU A 340 -34.39 -0.15 -14.36
C LEU A 340 -33.19 0.74 -13.94
N GLU A 341 -32.97 1.84 -14.66
CA GLU A 341 -31.90 2.80 -14.33
C GLU A 341 -32.07 3.44 -12.94
N GLY A 342 -33.32 3.70 -12.52
CA GLY A 342 -33.62 4.26 -11.21
C GLY A 342 -33.64 3.25 -10.06
N GLY A 343 -33.58 1.94 -10.36
CA GLY A 343 -33.48 0.86 -9.38
C GLY A 343 -32.09 0.23 -9.30
N CYS A 344 -31.25 0.41 -10.32
CA CYS A 344 -29.87 -0.05 -10.34
C CYS A 344 -28.98 0.64 -9.28
N GLY A 345 -27.84 0.04 -9.01
CA GLY A 345 -26.95 0.39 -7.93
C GLY A 345 -27.60 0.13 -6.57
N TRP A 346 -27.78 1.19 -5.81
CA TRP A 346 -28.34 1.14 -4.47
C TRP A 346 -29.65 1.93 -4.36
N ASP A 347 -30.16 2.46 -5.48
CA ASP A 347 -31.30 3.38 -5.51
C ASP A 347 -32.64 2.66 -5.33
N TRP A 348 -32.69 1.33 -5.53
CA TRP A 348 -33.80 0.48 -5.11
C TRP A 348 -34.16 0.66 -3.62
N GLN A 349 -33.23 1.13 -2.79
CA GLN A 349 -33.50 1.46 -1.39
C GLN A 349 -34.60 2.52 -1.22
N ALA A 350 -34.80 3.41 -2.19
CA ALA A 350 -35.89 4.39 -2.16
C ALA A 350 -37.29 3.74 -2.24
N THR A 351 -37.35 2.44 -2.58
CA THR A 351 -38.58 1.65 -2.55
C THR A 351 -38.80 0.95 -1.21
N ILE A 352 -37.84 1.00 -0.29
CA ILE A 352 -37.98 0.41 1.05
C ILE A 352 -38.76 1.36 1.95
N HIS A 353 -39.55 0.81 2.88
CA HIS A 353 -40.18 1.60 3.94
C HIS A 353 -39.12 2.41 4.72
N PRO A 354 -39.35 3.71 5.03
CA PRO A 354 -38.35 4.55 5.68
C PRO A 354 -37.71 3.94 6.95
N ASP A 355 -38.52 3.25 7.75
CA ASP A 355 -38.04 2.54 8.96
C ASP A 355 -37.09 1.36 8.66
N ASP A 356 -37.27 0.69 7.53
CA ASP A 356 -36.45 -0.46 7.11
C ASP A 356 -35.25 -0.02 6.26
N ALA A 357 -35.24 1.24 5.80
CA ALA A 357 -34.29 1.76 4.82
C ALA A 357 -32.83 1.77 5.31
N ALA A 358 -32.60 1.79 6.62
CA ALA A 358 -31.26 1.64 7.19
C ALA A 358 -30.86 0.16 7.41
N GLN A 359 -31.83 -0.67 7.84
CA GLN A 359 -31.58 -2.05 8.26
C GLN A 359 -31.42 -3.01 7.08
N VAL A 360 -32.27 -2.89 6.07
CA VAL A 360 -32.31 -3.84 4.96
C VAL A 360 -31.05 -3.77 4.09
N PRO A 361 -30.51 -2.59 3.76
CA PRO A 361 -29.21 -2.50 3.06
C PRO A 361 -28.06 -3.05 3.91
N ALA A 362 -28.14 -2.93 5.23
CA ALA A 362 -27.15 -3.49 6.14
C ALA A 362 -27.24 -5.02 6.25
N GLN A 363 -28.46 -5.58 6.32
CA GLN A 363 -28.69 -7.03 6.22
C GLN A 363 -28.21 -7.55 4.87
N TRP A 364 -28.47 -6.81 3.80
CA TRP A 364 -27.95 -7.14 2.49
C TRP A 364 -26.41 -7.17 2.51
N ARG A 365 -25.74 -6.14 3.02
CA ARG A 365 -24.27 -6.13 3.20
C ARG A 365 -23.75 -7.30 4.02
N SER A 366 -24.46 -7.69 5.08
CA SER A 366 -24.07 -8.84 5.89
C SER A 366 -24.19 -10.17 5.13
N VAL A 367 -25.22 -10.32 4.30
CA VAL A 367 -25.35 -11.48 3.40
C VAL A 367 -24.17 -11.52 2.43
N LEU A 368 -23.78 -10.37 1.86
CA LEU A 368 -22.59 -10.25 1.00
C LEU A 368 -21.31 -10.69 1.72
N GLU A 369 -21.12 -10.21 2.96
CA GLU A 369 -19.95 -10.46 3.79
C GLU A 369 -19.87 -11.92 4.26
N SER A 370 -21.00 -12.51 4.68
CA SER A 370 -21.09 -13.95 5.01
C SER A 370 -20.81 -14.82 3.80
N GLY A 371 -21.14 -14.26 2.63
CA GLY A 371 -21.08 -14.92 1.36
C GLY A 371 -22.04 -16.09 1.20
N GLN A 372 -22.85 -16.46 2.19
CA GLN A 372 -23.80 -17.56 2.09
C GLN A 372 -25.16 -17.07 1.56
N SER A 373 -26.05 -17.99 1.18
CA SER A 373 -27.43 -17.60 0.85
C SER A 373 -28.07 -16.88 2.03
N GLY A 374 -28.65 -15.72 1.78
CA GLY A 374 -29.27 -14.89 2.79
C GLY A 374 -30.76 -14.73 2.56
N GLU A 375 -31.51 -14.71 3.65
CA GLU A 375 -32.92 -14.35 3.62
C GLU A 375 -33.14 -13.19 4.59
N PHE A 376 -33.82 -12.15 4.12
CA PHE A 376 -34.19 -11.00 4.95
C PHE A 376 -35.55 -10.46 4.52
N GLU A 377 -36.23 -9.82 5.47
CA GLU A 377 -37.60 -9.38 5.29
C GLU A 377 -37.64 -7.87 5.28
N VAL A 378 -38.33 -7.29 4.31
CA VAL A 378 -38.36 -5.85 4.06
C VAL A 378 -39.75 -5.40 3.65
N ARG A 379 -40.18 -4.23 4.12
CA ARG A 379 -41.37 -3.58 3.55
C ARG A 379 -41.03 -2.87 2.25
N LEU A 380 -41.60 -3.33 1.14
CA LEU A 380 -41.44 -2.71 -0.18
C LEU A 380 -42.65 -1.87 -0.56
N ARG A 381 -42.37 -0.67 -1.09
CA ARG A 381 -43.31 0.31 -1.59
C ARG A 381 -43.85 -0.12 -2.93
N ARG A 382 -45.16 -0.15 -3.05
CA ARG A 382 -45.87 -0.30 -4.32
C ARG A 382 -45.97 1.05 -5.02
N PHE A 383 -46.22 1.04 -6.33
CA PHE A 383 -46.43 2.26 -7.13
C PHE A 383 -47.48 3.24 -6.55
N ASP A 384 -48.45 2.76 -5.76
CA ASP A 384 -49.51 3.56 -5.11
C ASP A 384 -49.13 4.14 -3.73
N GLY A 385 -47.93 3.83 -3.23
CA GLY A 385 -47.42 4.31 -1.94
C GLY A 385 -47.70 3.39 -0.74
N THR A 386 -48.45 2.30 -0.93
CA THR A 386 -48.67 1.29 0.11
C THR A 386 -47.41 0.44 0.30
N PHE A 387 -47.12 0.06 1.54
CA PHE A 387 -46.01 -0.82 1.89
C PHE A 387 -46.51 -2.19 2.32
N ARG A 388 -45.76 -3.24 1.98
CA ARG A 388 -46.02 -4.63 2.40
C ARG A 388 -44.72 -5.36 2.68
N TRP A 389 -44.73 -6.29 3.64
CA TRP A 389 -43.56 -7.14 3.91
C TRP A 389 -43.28 -8.12 2.76
N PHE A 390 -42.03 -8.19 2.32
CA PHE A 390 -41.48 -9.15 1.40
C PHE A 390 -40.31 -9.89 2.04
N LEU A 391 -40.25 -11.21 1.84
CA LEU A 391 -39.06 -12.03 2.05
C LEU A 391 -38.19 -11.96 0.79
N ILE A 392 -37.00 -11.39 0.94
CA ILE A 392 -35.95 -11.39 -0.06
C ILE A 392 -35.05 -12.57 0.21
N ARG A 393 -34.84 -13.40 -0.81
CA ARG A 393 -33.86 -14.48 -0.81
C ARG A 393 -32.78 -14.17 -1.82
N ALA A 394 -31.55 -14.09 -1.36
CA ALA A 394 -30.40 -13.83 -2.20
C ALA A 394 -29.45 -15.02 -2.13
N VAL A 395 -29.12 -15.56 -3.29
CA VAL A 395 -28.21 -16.70 -3.44
C VAL A 395 -26.95 -16.26 -4.18
N PRO A 396 -25.77 -16.66 -3.69
CA PRO A 396 -24.51 -16.37 -4.35
C PRO A 396 -24.28 -17.38 -5.47
N LEU A 397 -24.06 -16.89 -6.69
CA LEU A 397 -23.41 -17.67 -7.73
C LEU A 397 -21.91 -17.65 -7.45
N ARG A 398 -21.36 -18.84 -7.22
CA ARG A 398 -19.94 -19.04 -6.95
C ARG A 398 -19.22 -19.59 -8.18
N ASP A 399 -17.94 -19.28 -8.32
CA ASP A 399 -17.08 -19.96 -9.27
C ASP A 399 -16.54 -21.29 -8.69
N GLU A 400 -15.73 -21.99 -9.49
CA GLU A 400 -15.11 -23.28 -9.12
C GLU A 400 -14.21 -23.20 -7.87
N ALA A 401 -13.74 -22.01 -7.49
CA ALA A 401 -12.94 -21.79 -6.28
C ALA A 401 -13.79 -21.50 -5.03
N GLY A 402 -15.12 -21.36 -5.21
CA GLY A 402 -16.07 -21.04 -4.14
C GLY A 402 -16.27 -19.55 -3.91
N ASP A 403 -15.61 -18.68 -4.69
CA ASP A 403 -15.73 -17.22 -4.60
C ASP A 403 -17.00 -16.74 -5.30
N ILE A 404 -17.63 -15.71 -4.75
CA ILE A 404 -18.94 -15.23 -5.22
C ILE A 404 -18.73 -14.27 -6.38
N VAL A 405 -19.25 -14.64 -7.54
CA VAL A 405 -19.13 -13.87 -8.78
C VAL A 405 -20.36 -13.01 -9.04
N LYS A 406 -21.53 -13.46 -8.56
CA LYS A 406 -22.75 -12.68 -8.68
C LYS A 406 -23.73 -13.07 -7.60
N TRP A 407 -24.65 -12.17 -7.28
CA TRP A 407 -25.81 -12.50 -6.48
C TRP A 407 -27.05 -12.51 -7.35
N TYR A 408 -27.89 -13.51 -7.13
CA TYR A 408 -29.24 -13.57 -7.69
C TYR A 408 -30.22 -13.52 -6.56
N GLY A 409 -31.26 -12.69 -6.71
CA GLY A 409 -32.27 -12.57 -5.69
C GLY A 409 -33.69 -12.66 -6.22
N LEU A 410 -34.56 -13.08 -5.32
CA LEU A 410 -35.99 -13.22 -5.52
C LEU A 410 -36.74 -12.62 -4.32
N ASN A 411 -37.73 -11.77 -4.58
CA ASN A 411 -38.58 -11.18 -3.53
C ASN A 411 -39.98 -11.80 -3.56
N THR A 412 -40.47 -12.23 -2.38
CA THR A 412 -41.78 -12.90 -2.17
C THR A 412 -42.60 -12.15 -1.10
N ASP A 413 -43.89 -11.87 -1.29
CA ASP A 413 -44.74 -11.18 -0.31
C ASP A 413 -45.06 -12.06 0.94
N ILE A 414 -44.98 -11.52 2.17
CA ILE A 414 -45.13 -12.25 3.47
C ILE A 414 -45.93 -11.51 4.57
N GLU A 415 -46.58 -10.38 4.28
CA GLU A 415 -47.27 -9.52 5.27
C GLU A 415 -48.18 -10.30 6.23
N ASP A 416 -49.01 -11.18 5.68
CA ASP A 416 -50.02 -11.93 6.45
C ASP A 416 -49.41 -12.88 7.48
N ARG A 417 -48.16 -13.36 7.27
CA ARG A 417 -47.49 -14.28 8.19
C ARG A 417 -46.96 -13.56 9.44
N ARG A 418 -46.39 -12.37 9.28
CA ARG A 418 -45.70 -11.64 10.37
C ARG A 418 -46.62 -11.24 11.52
N GLN A 419 -47.85 -10.83 11.20
CA GLN A 419 -48.78 -10.33 12.21
C GLN A 419 -49.18 -11.41 13.25
N ALA A 420 -49.15 -12.69 12.88
CA ALA A 420 -49.47 -13.79 13.79
C ALA A 420 -48.34 -14.12 14.79
N GLU A 421 -47.07 -13.92 14.41
CA GLU A 421 -45.90 -14.31 15.22
C GLU A 421 -45.62 -13.30 16.36
N ALA A 422 -45.85 -12.01 16.14
CA ALA A 422 -45.54 -10.95 17.10
C ALA A 422 -46.36 -11.05 18.41
N VAL A 423 -47.64 -11.39 18.31
CA VAL A 423 -48.57 -11.50 19.47
C VAL A 423 -48.10 -12.58 20.46
N LEU A 424 -47.63 -13.72 19.95
CA LEU A 424 -47.18 -14.84 20.78
C LEU A 424 -45.87 -14.55 21.51
N ALA A 425 -44.95 -13.80 20.88
CA ALA A 425 -43.66 -13.46 21.48
C ALA A 425 -43.79 -12.47 22.65
N GLY A 426 -44.67 -11.48 22.52
CA GLY A 426 -44.92 -10.48 23.56
C GLY A 426 -45.47 -11.09 24.86
N GLU A 427 -46.37 -12.07 24.75
CA GLU A 427 -46.96 -12.76 25.90
C GLU A 427 -45.89 -13.48 26.74
N LYS A 428 -44.99 -14.23 26.09
CA LYS A 428 -43.92 -14.98 26.77
C LYS A 428 -43.01 -14.05 27.58
N ARG A 429 -42.66 -12.89 27.02
CA ARG A 429 -41.75 -11.93 27.65
C ARG A 429 -42.31 -11.36 28.95
N LEU A 430 -43.61 -11.03 29.01
CA LEU A 430 -44.22 -10.49 30.21
C LEU A 430 -44.19 -11.49 31.38
N LEU A 431 -44.42 -12.77 31.10
CA LEU A 431 -44.37 -13.84 32.12
C LEU A 431 -42.95 -14.05 32.66
N GLU A 432 -41.92 -13.94 31.81
CA GLU A 432 -40.51 -14.03 32.23
C GLU A 432 -40.09 -12.84 33.12
N MET A 433 -40.57 -11.63 32.81
CA MET A 433 -40.26 -10.44 33.64
C MET A 433 -40.80 -10.59 35.06
N VAL A 434 -42.04 -11.09 35.19
CA VAL A 434 -42.63 -11.43 36.48
C VAL A 434 -41.81 -12.52 37.18
N ALA A 435 -41.38 -13.56 36.45
CA ALA A 435 -40.58 -14.66 37.00
C ALA A 435 -39.18 -14.21 37.48
N GLY A 436 -38.60 -13.17 36.87
CA GLY A 436 -37.26 -12.65 37.14
C GLY A 436 -37.15 -11.62 38.28
N GLY A 437 -38.26 -11.24 38.92
CA GLY A 437 -38.24 -10.25 40.01
C GLY A 437 -38.01 -8.80 39.53
N HIS A 438 -38.41 -8.49 38.29
CA HIS A 438 -38.37 -7.13 37.74
C HIS A 438 -39.31 -6.19 38.53
N ALA A 439 -39.07 -4.88 38.44
CA ALA A 439 -39.88 -3.92 39.17
C ALA A 439 -41.32 -3.91 38.63
N LEU A 440 -42.30 -3.77 39.53
CA LEU A 440 -43.71 -3.89 39.15
C LEU A 440 -44.14 -2.89 38.08
N SER A 441 -43.71 -1.63 38.22
CA SER A 441 -43.99 -0.58 37.25
C SER A 441 -43.50 -0.96 35.85
N GLU A 442 -42.31 -1.57 35.74
CA GLU A 442 -41.74 -2.02 34.46
C GLU A 442 -42.58 -3.11 33.81
N VAL A 443 -43.11 -4.04 34.60
CA VAL A 443 -43.96 -5.12 34.07
C VAL A 443 -45.30 -4.58 33.57
N LEU A 444 -45.93 -3.67 34.33
CA LEU A 444 -47.22 -3.08 33.97
C LEU A 444 -47.10 -2.12 32.78
N GLU A 445 -46.01 -1.36 32.69
CA GLU A 445 -45.69 -0.52 31.54
C GLU A 445 -45.48 -1.36 30.27
N ALA A 446 -44.68 -2.44 30.36
CA ALA A 446 -44.45 -3.34 29.23
C ALA A 446 -45.76 -3.99 28.72
N LEU A 447 -46.70 -4.26 29.63
CA LEU A 447 -48.00 -4.81 29.29
C LEU A 447 -48.88 -3.80 28.54
N CYS A 448 -48.97 -2.55 29.02
CA CYS A 448 -49.70 -1.50 28.31
C CYS A 448 -49.14 -1.28 26.90
N LEU A 449 -47.82 -1.18 26.76
CA LEU A 449 -47.17 -0.96 25.47
C LEU A 449 -47.41 -2.11 24.48
N LEU A 450 -47.41 -3.36 24.95
CA LEU A 450 -47.66 -4.51 24.08
C LEU A 450 -49.07 -4.47 23.46
N VAL A 451 -50.06 -4.05 24.23
CA VAL A 451 -51.45 -3.92 23.73
C VAL A 451 -51.57 -2.79 22.72
N GLU A 452 -50.91 -1.66 22.98
CA GLU A 452 -50.87 -0.50 22.07
C GLU A 452 -50.17 -0.82 20.74
N ASP A 453 -49.08 -1.59 20.78
CA ASP A 453 -48.32 -2.00 19.59
C ASP A 453 -49.10 -3.01 18.72
N THR A 454 -49.88 -3.87 19.36
CA THR A 454 -50.68 -4.89 18.66
C THR A 454 -51.94 -4.31 18.01
N ALA A 455 -52.55 -3.28 18.60
CA ALA A 455 -53.77 -2.66 18.11
C ALA A 455 -53.55 -1.16 17.85
N SER A 456 -53.33 -0.81 16.58
CA SER A 456 -53.00 0.55 16.16
C SER A 456 -54.06 1.57 16.58
N GLY A 457 -53.62 2.69 17.16
CA GLY A 457 -54.48 3.84 17.49
C GLY A 457 -55.21 3.73 18.84
N CYS A 458 -54.71 2.92 19.77
CA CYS A 458 -55.23 2.84 21.14
C CYS A 458 -54.18 3.24 22.19
N TYR A 459 -54.64 3.62 23.38
CA TYR A 459 -53.82 4.01 24.53
C TYR A 459 -54.25 3.23 25.76
N CYS A 460 -53.32 2.72 26.55
CA CYS A 460 -53.59 1.82 27.66
C CYS A 460 -53.15 2.40 29.01
N SER A 461 -53.87 2.09 30.07
CA SER A 461 -53.44 2.35 31.44
C SER A 461 -53.84 1.27 32.43
N VAL A 462 -53.01 1.13 33.45
CA VAL A 462 -53.21 0.38 34.68
C VAL A 462 -53.17 1.37 35.84
N PHE A 463 -54.28 1.46 36.57
CA PHE A 463 -54.30 2.14 37.87
C PHE A 463 -54.38 1.08 38.96
N LEU A 464 -53.52 1.19 39.98
CA LEU A 464 -53.51 0.28 41.12
C LEU A 464 -54.36 0.87 42.25
N VAL A 465 -54.97 0.04 43.07
CA VAL A 465 -55.62 0.51 44.29
C VAL A 465 -54.53 0.69 45.36
N GLU A 466 -54.46 1.88 45.99
CA GLU A 466 -53.50 2.14 47.06
C GLU A 466 -53.71 1.22 48.28
N PRO A 467 -52.71 1.05 49.16
CA PRO A 467 -52.84 0.15 50.32
C PRO A 467 -54.02 0.48 51.24
N ASP A 468 -54.50 1.73 51.24
CA ASP A 468 -55.68 2.17 52.00
C ASP A 468 -57.03 1.69 51.42
N GLY A 469 -57.03 1.18 50.19
CA GLY A 469 -58.21 0.65 49.49
C GLY A 469 -59.18 1.71 48.96
N MET A 470 -58.90 3.00 49.15
CA MET A 470 -59.87 4.08 48.93
C MET A 470 -59.58 4.91 47.68
N ARG A 471 -58.33 4.86 47.18
CA ARG A 471 -57.86 5.69 46.06
C ARG A 471 -57.16 4.88 44.99
N LEU A 472 -57.25 5.38 43.76
CA LEU A 472 -56.45 4.88 42.65
C LEU A 472 -55.05 5.48 42.70
N GLY A 473 -54.04 4.66 42.93
CA GLY A 473 -52.65 4.97 42.70
C GLY A 473 -52.27 4.75 41.23
N HIS A 474 -51.24 5.45 40.78
CA HIS A 474 -50.69 5.25 39.45
C HIS A 474 -49.95 3.89 39.38
N GLY A 475 -50.33 3.05 38.42
CA GLY A 475 -49.64 1.80 38.10
C GLY A 475 -48.73 1.97 36.89
N ALA A 476 -49.33 2.13 35.71
CA ALA A 476 -48.65 2.36 34.45
C ALA A 476 -49.60 3.00 33.43
N ALA A 477 -49.21 4.06 32.75
CA ALA A 477 -50.01 4.66 31.68
C ALA A 477 -49.09 5.31 30.65
N PRO A 478 -48.28 4.50 29.93
CA PRO A 478 -47.07 4.98 29.26
C PRO A 478 -47.33 5.97 28.13
N SER A 479 -48.44 5.81 27.40
CA SER A 479 -48.76 6.64 26.22
C SER A 479 -49.89 7.65 26.45
N LEU A 480 -50.39 7.74 27.68
CA LEU A 480 -51.41 8.74 28.04
C LEU A 480 -50.75 10.02 28.60
N PRO A 481 -51.35 11.21 28.37
CA PRO A 481 -50.79 12.45 28.88
C PRO A 481 -50.67 12.44 30.43
N PRO A 482 -49.53 12.84 31.01
CA PRO A 482 -49.35 12.86 32.47
C PRO A 482 -50.42 13.71 33.17
N SER A 483 -50.84 14.83 32.59
CA SER A 483 -51.93 15.66 33.11
C SER A 483 -53.26 14.93 33.21
N PHE A 484 -53.52 13.96 32.32
CA PHE A 484 -54.69 13.11 32.35
C PHE A 484 -54.55 11.98 33.38
N VAL A 485 -53.35 11.38 33.45
CA VAL A 485 -53.03 10.30 34.38
C VAL A 485 -53.07 10.80 35.83
N ASP A 486 -52.46 11.95 36.12
CA ASP A 486 -52.44 12.61 37.44
C ASP A 486 -53.84 13.05 37.86
N ALA A 487 -54.69 13.45 36.90
CA ALA A 487 -56.06 13.79 37.19
C ALA A 487 -56.92 12.58 37.58
N ILE A 488 -56.49 11.36 37.24
CA ILE A 488 -57.13 10.09 37.64
C ILE A 488 -56.48 9.51 38.90
N ALA A 489 -55.16 9.64 39.04
CA ALA A 489 -54.43 9.24 40.24
C ALA A 489 -54.91 10.05 41.46
N GLY A 490 -55.09 9.38 42.59
CA GLY A 490 -55.63 9.94 43.83
C GLY A 490 -57.15 10.12 43.87
N ARG A 491 -57.88 9.86 42.76
CA ARG A 491 -59.35 9.87 42.78
C ARG A 491 -59.91 8.74 43.66
N PRO A 492 -61.06 8.94 44.31
CA PRO A 492 -61.70 7.91 45.10
C PRO A 492 -62.20 6.77 44.20
N VAL A 493 -62.11 5.55 44.69
CA VAL A 493 -62.67 4.37 44.01
C VAL A 493 -64.20 4.38 44.19
N CYS A 494 -64.91 5.05 43.28
CA CYS A 494 -66.38 5.11 43.24
C CYS A 494 -66.95 5.19 41.82
N VAL A 495 -68.25 4.96 41.67
CA VAL A 495 -68.94 4.89 40.36
C VAL A 495 -68.95 6.22 39.59
N ASP A 496 -68.90 7.35 40.30
CA ASP A 496 -68.99 8.69 39.72
C ASP A 496 -67.63 9.28 39.33
N ALA A 497 -66.51 8.64 39.68
CA ALA A 497 -65.17 9.21 39.53
C ALA A 497 -64.51 9.00 38.15
N GLY A 498 -65.14 8.23 37.26
CA GLY A 498 -64.67 7.92 35.90
C GLY A 498 -64.69 6.40 35.60
N PRO A 499 -64.40 5.97 34.35
CA PRO A 499 -64.52 4.57 33.93
C PRO A 499 -63.59 3.62 34.67
N SER A 500 -62.35 4.04 34.97
CA SER A 500 -61.37 3.21 35.70
C SER A 500 -61.78 3.03 37.18
N ALA A 501 -62.21 4.10 37.84
CA ALA A 501 -62.71 4.05 39.21
C ALA A 501 -64.03 3.28 39.32
N MET A 502 -64.92 3.43 38.33
CA MET A 502 -66.17 2.69 38.25
C MET A 502 -65.94 1.19 38.01
N ALA A 503 -65.01 0.82 37.11
CA ALA A 503 -64.65 -0.57 36.86
C ALA A 503 -64.04 -1.23 38.11
N ALA A 504 -63.17 -0.53 38.84
CA ALA A 504 -62.61 -0.99 40.10
C ALA A 504 -63.66 -1.08 41.23
N CYS A 505 -64.59 -0.12 41.31
CA CYS A 505 -65.63 -0.07 42.34
C CYS A 505 -66.71 -1.17 42.15
N LEU A 506 -67.14 -1.38 40.90
CA LEU A 506 -68.18 -2.37 40.58
C LEU A 506 -67.62 -3.77 40.31
N ASN A 507 -66.30 -3.88 40.13
CA ASN A 507 -65.62 -5.09 39.65
C ASN A 507 -66.25 -5.64 38.34
N GLN A 508 -66.54 -4.75 37.39
CA GLN A 508 -67.14 -5.09 36.08
C GLN A 508 -66.53 -4.27 34.95
N GLN A 509 -66.61 -4.79 33.71
CA GLN A 509 -66.18 -4.06 32.52
C GLN A 509 -67.09 -2.86 32.24
N VAL A 510 -66.49 -1.71 31.95
CA VAL A 510 -67.15 -0.46 31.60
C VAL A 510 -66.72 -0.06 30.18
N ILE A 511 -67.67 0.03 29.25
CA ILE A 511 -67.45 0.46 27.86
C ILE A 511 -68.13 1.81 27.64
N SER A 512 -67.39 2.76 27.07
CA SER A 512 -67.87 4.02 26.53
C SER A 512 -67.37 4.17 25.10
N THR A 513 -68.27 4.11 24.13
CA THR A 513 -67.94 4.12 22.69
C THR A 513 -67.76 5.54 22.11
N ASP A 514 -68.31 6.53 22.80
CA ASP A 514 -68.21 7.96 22.46
C ASP A 514 -68.42 8.81 23.71
N PHE A 515 -67.41 9.61 24.08
CA PHE A 515 -67.47 10.49 25.24
C PHE A 515 -68.33 11.74 25.04
N GLN A 516 -68.64 12.13 23.79
CA GLN A 516 -69.48 13.30 23.54
C GLN A 516 -70.95 13.03 23.90
N SER A 517 -71.39 11.77 23.76
CA SER A 517 -72.74 11.32 24.11
C SER A 517 -72.86 10.70 25.50
N GLU A 518 -71.75 10.59 26.23
CA GLU A 518 -71.68 9.96 27.55
C GLU A 518 -72.21 10.86 28.68
N THR A 519 -73.09 10.33 29.53
CA THR A 519 -73.78 11.08 30.59
C THR A 519 -73.45 10.62 32.01
N ARG A 520 -72.86 9.42 32.18
CA ARG A 520 -72.59 8.82 33.49
C ARG A 520 -71.70 9.67 34.40
N TRP A 521 -70.74 10.41 33.84
CA TRP A 521 -69.75 11.19 34.60
C TRP A 521 -69.88 12.70 34.43
N LYS A 522 -71.10 13.18 34.20
CA LYS A 522 -71.36 14.61 33.99
C LYS A 522 -71.09 15.46 35.23
N ALA A 523 -71.36 14.93 36.44
CA ALA A 523 -71.16 15.65 37.70
C ALA A 523 -69.69 15.80 38.10
N SER A 524 -68.81 14.90 37.65
CA SER A 524 -67.38 14.88 37.95
C SER A 524 -66.52 15.53 36.86
N GLU A 525 -67.15 16.13 35.85
CA GLU A 525 -66.54 16.73 34.65
C GLU A 525 -65.52 15.80 33.94
N TRP A 526 -65.70 14.49 34.04
CA TRP A 526 -64.69 13.53 33.56
C TRP A 526 -64.67 13.42 32.01
N CYS A 527 -65.83 13.38 31.35
CA CYS A 527 -65.88 13.31 29.87
C CYS A 527 -65.30 14.57 29.20
N PRO A 528 -65.63 15.81 29.65
CA PRO A 528 -64.96 17.02 29.16
C PRO A 528 -63.44 16.99 29.33
N MET A 529 -62.95 16.48 30.46
CA MET A 529 -61.51 16.31 30.71
C MET A 529 -60.88 15.31 29.74
N ALA A 530 -61.51 14.17 29.46
CA ALA A 530 -61.00 13.18 28.51
C ALA A 530 -60.98 13.71 27.06
N LEU A 531 -62.06 14.39 26.64
CA LEU A 531 -62.16 15.03 25.33
C LEU A 531 -61.11 16.14 25.13
N ALA A 532 -60.82 16.92 26.18
CA ALA A 532 -59.77 17.95 26.14
C ALA A 532 -58.37 17.36 25.92
N HIS A 533 -58.17 16.08 26.25
CA HIS A 533 -56.94 15.34 26.00
C HIS A 533 -56.99 14.50 24.70
N GLY A 534 -57.98 14.75 23.83
CA GLY A 534 -58.10 14.11 22.52
C GLY A 534 -58.65 12.69 22.55
N LEU A 535 -59.10 12.20 23.70
CA LEU A 535 -59.69 10.87 23.84
C LEU A 535 -61.19 10.95 23.58
N GLN A 536 -61.73 10.00 22.83
CA GLN A 536 -63.14 9.96 22.43
C GLN A 536 -63.85 8.68 22.84
N ALA A 537 -63.15 7.60 23.19
CA ALA A 537 -63.75 6.36 23.71
C ALA A 537 -62.85 5.70 24.77
N CYS A 538 -63.43 4.88 25.65
CA CYS A 538 -62.69 4.08 26.63
C CYS A 538 -63.39 2.78 27.02
N TRP A 539 -62.60 1.72 27.17
CA TRP A 539 -62.99 0.42 27.69
C TRP A 539 -62.14 0.09 28.91
N SER A 540 -62.75 -0.02 30.10
CA SER A 540 -62.06 -0.27 31.36
C SER A 540 -62.52 -1.56 32.03
N ILE A 541 -61.58 -2.30 32.63
CA ILE A 541 -61.76 -3.64 33.20
C ILE A 541 -61.01 -3.73 34.53
N PRO A 542 -61.59 -4.32 35.58
CA PRO A 542 -60.91 -4.50 36.85
C PRO A 542 -59.77 -5.52 36.78
N ILE A 543 -58.66 -5.22 37.44
CA ILE A 543 -57.59 -6.17 37.74
C ILE A 543 -57.86 -6.73 39.13
N SER A 544 -58.12 -8.03 39.21
CA SER A 544 -58.38 -8.71 40.47
C SER A 544 -57.25 -9.69 40.80
N SER A 545 -56.93 -9.78 42.09
CA SER A 545 -56.11 -10.87 42.64
C SER A 545 -56.78 -12.22 42.42
N THR A 546 -56.00 -13.29 42.55
CA THR A 546 -56.53 -14.67 42.55
C THR A 546 -57.56 -14.92 43.66
N ALA A 547 -57.53 -14.14 44.74
CA ALA A 547 -58.51 -14.17 45.84
C ALA A 547 -59.75 -13.29 45.60
N GLY A 548 -59.90 -12.67 44.43
CA GLY A 548 -61.06 -11.84 44.06
C GLY A 548 -61.06 -10.42 44.63
N ARG A 549 -59.99 -10.00 45.31
CA ARG A 549 -59.78 -8.60 45.72
C ARG A 549 -59.33 -7.78 44.52
N VAL A 550 -59.96 -6.63 44.29
CA VAL A 550 -59.56 -5.68 43.25
C VAL A 550 -58.21 -5.05 43.63
N LEU A 551 -57.23 -5.25 42.75
CA LEU A 551 -55.88 -4.70 42.85
C LEU A 551 -55.72 -3.41 42.02
N GLY A 552 -56.62 -3.19 41.05
CA GLY A 552 -56.54 -2.08 40.12
C GLY A 552 -57.57 -2.16 39.01
N SER A 553 -57.36 -1.37 37.96
CA SER A 553 -58.13 -1.41 36.71
C SER A 553 -57.21 -1.21 35.51
N PHE A 554 -57.46 -1.97 34.44
CA PHE A 554 -56.86 -1.79 33.12
C PHE A 554 -57.84 -1.07 32.20
N ALA A 555 -57.40 -0.06 31.45
CA ALA A 555 -58.26 0.72 30.58
C ALA A 555 -57.60 0.98 29.22
N ILE A 556 -58.36 0.86 28.13
CA ILE A 556 -57.96 1.20 26.77
C ILE A 556 -58.77 2.41 26.30
N TYR A 557 -58.12 3.39 25.70
CA TYR A 557 -58.68 4.63 25.19
C TYR A 557 -58.40 4.76 23.69
N TYR A 558 -59.29 5.44 22.98
CA TYR A 558 -59.14 5.74 21.54
C TYR A 558 -59.34 7.22 21.28
N ASP A 559 -58.64 7.74 20.27
CA ASP A 559 -58.76 9.12 19.78
C ASP A 559 -60.00 9.33 18.88
N LYS A 560 -60.70 8.25 18.53
CA LYS A 560 -61.90 8.24 17.69
C LYS A 560 -63.02 7.43 18.32
N PRO A 561 -64.30 7.77 18.05
CA PRO A 561 -65.43 6.96 18.48
C PRO A 561 -65.37 5.57 17.85
N GLY A 562 -65.68 4.52 18.62
CA GLY A 562 -65.57 3.15 18.13
C GLY A 562 -66.07 2.09 19.10
N SER A 563 -66.46 0.93 18.56
CA SER A 563 -66.83 -0.27 19.31
C SER A 563 -65.75 -1.36 19.15
N PRO A 564 -65.53 -2.21 20.16
CA PRO A 564 -64.49 -3.23 20.10
C PRO A 564 -64.77 -4.28 19.03
N LEU A 565 -63.78 -4.54 18.15
CA LEU A 565 -63.78 -5.67 17.23
C LEU A 565 -63.50 -6.98 17.99
N PRO A 566 -63.92 -8.16 17.48
CA PRO A 566 -63.71 -9.45 18.16
C PRO A 566 -62.24 -9.80 18.46
N ILE A 567 -61.31 -9.27 17.66
CA ILE A 567 -59.88 -9.44 17.92
C ILE A 567 -59.41 -8.62 19.13
N HIS A 568 -59.96 -7.42 19.34
CA HIS A 568 -59.62 -6.57 20.48
C HIS A 568 -60.12 -7.16 21.81
N GLN A 569 -61.31 -7.77 21.81
CA GLN A 569 -61.86 -8.39 23.03
C GLN A 569 -61.01 -9.56 23.54
N ARG A 570 -60.41 -10.35 22.64
CA ARG A 570 -59.55 -11.49 23.02
C ARG A 570 -58.22 -11.02 23.64
N LEU A 571 -57.60 -10.00 23.05
CA LEU A 571 -56.35 -9.42 23.56
C LEU A 571 -56.55 -8.85 24.97
N ILE A 572 -57.64 -8.12 25.17
CA ILE A 572 -57.94 -7.44 26.44
C ILE A 572 -58.10 -8.41 27.63
N ALA A 573 -58.82 -9.52 27.45
CA ALA A 573 -59.00 -10.51 28.50
C ALA A 573 -57.68 -11.19 28.89
N GLN A 574 -56.83 -11.47 27.89
CA GLN A 574 -55.57 -12.18 28.07
C GLN A 574 -54.55 -11.36 28.87
N PHE A 575 -54.41 -10.06 28.58
CA PHE A 575 -53.41 -9.22 29.26
C PHE A 575 -53.82 -8.78 30.68
N THR A 576 -55.12 -8.61 30.95
CA THR A 576 -55.59 -8.26 32.31
C THR A 576 -55.17 -9.32 33.36
N GLN A 577 -55.11 -10.60 32.97
CA GLN A 577 -54.67 -11.69 33.85
C GLN A 577 -53.19 -11.59 34.25
N ILE A 578 -52.31 -11.23 33.31
CA ILE A 578 -50.85 -11.14 33.55
C ILE A 578 -50.53 -10.00 34.51
N ALA A 579 -51.23 -8.85 34.40
CA ALA A 579 -51.07 -7.71 35.30
C ALA A 579 -51.32 -8.09 36.77
N GLY A 580 -52.31 -8.92 37.05
CA GLY A 580 -52.63 -9.36 38.42
C GLY A 580 -51.49 -10.13 39.09
N ILE A 581 -50.79 -11.00 38.34
CA ILE A 581 -49.70 -11.84 38.87
C ILE A 581 -48.46 -10.99 39.22
N ALA A 582 -48.16 -9.97 38.41
CA ALA A 582 -47.00 -9.11 38.62
C ALA A 582 -47.08 -8.32 39.93
N VAL A 583 -48.25 -7.72 40.20
CA VAL A 583 -48.49 -6.84 41.35
C VAL A 583 -48.23 -7.54 42.68
N GLU A 584 -48.61 -8.81 42.79
CA GLU A 584 -48.47 -9.59 44.02
C GLU A 584 -47.00 -9.88 44.39
N ARG A 585 -46.09 -9.97 43.42
CA ARG A 585 -44.69 -10.40 43.68
C ARG A 585 -43.78 -9.29 44.18
N ALA A 586 -43.82 -8.11 43.57
CA ALA A 586 -42.85 -7.03 43.82
C ALA A 586 -42.90 -6.46 45.24
N GLN A 587 -44.04 -6.60 45.93
CA GLN A 587 -44.18 -6.17 47.32
C GLN A 587 -43.26 -6.93 48.30
N SER A 588 -42.53 -7.98 47.87
CA SER A 588 -41.72 -8.85 48.75
C SER A 588 -40.18 -8.58 48.81
N ASP A 589 -39.53 -7.96 47.82
CA ASP A 589 -38.03 -7.99 47.66
C ASP A 589 -37.24 -6.78 48.22
N THR A 590 -37.86 -5.62 48.42
CA THR A 590 -37.15 -4.33 48.67
C THR A 590 -36.47 -4.20 50.04
N ILE A 591 -36.68 -5.13 50.97
CA ILE A 591 -36.32 -4.97 52.39
C ILE A 591 -34.84 -5.33 52.71
N LEU A 592 -34.07 -5.96 51.81
CA LEU A 592 -32.82 -6.67 52.18
C LEU A 592 -31.45 -6.00 51.79
N LYS A 593 -31.32 -5.17 50.76
CA LYS A 593 -30.01 -4.83 50.10
C LYS A 593 -29.17 -3.65 50.64
N ARG A 594 -29.67 -2.79 51.53
CA ARG A 594 -29.09 -1.43 51.75
C ARG A 594 -27.87 -1.32 52.70
N SER A 595 -27.41 -2.41 53.33
CA SER A 595 -26.54 -2.29 54.52
C SER A 595 -25.02 -2.53 54.32
N GLU A 596 -24.56 -3.09 53.19
CA GLU A 596 -23.25 -3.80 53.17
C GLU A 596 -22.07 -3.08 52.46
N ALA A 597 -22.29 -2.25 51.44
CA ALA A 597 -21.24 -1.91 50.46
C ALA A 597 -20.27 -0.75 50.81
N ARG A 598 -20.54 0.09 51.82
CA ARG A 598 -19.86 1.40 51.97
C ARG A 598 -18.47 1.37 52.63
N LYS A 599 -18.11 0.31 53.35
CA LYS A 599 -16.95 0.30 54.28
C LYS A 599 -15.61 -0.12 53.65
N SER A 600 -15.62 -0.93 52.59
CA SER A 600 -14.41 -1.58 52.06
C SER A 600 -13.49 -0.68 51.22
N ALA A 601 -14.01 0.38 50.60
CA ALA A 601 -13.31 1.09 49.51
C ALA A 601 -12.18 2.06 49.94
N ILE A 602 -12.08 2.45 51.22
CA ILE A 602 -11.18 3.55 51.64
C ILE A 602 -9.77 3.07 52.00
N LEU A 603 -9.61 1.83 52.46
CA LEU A 603 -8.33 1.32 52.99
C LEU A 603 -7.36 0.86 51.90
N ASP A 604 -7.87 0.46 50.73
CA ASP A 604 -7.07 -0.14 49.66
C ASP A 604 -6.25 0.88 48.84
N SER A 605 -6.53 2.19 48.93
CA SER A 605 -5.96 3.20 48.02
C SER A 605 -4.78 4.03 48.55
N ALA A 606 -4.20 3.71 49.72
CA ALA A 606 -3.13 4.53 50.33
C ALA A 606 -1.70 4.16 49.85
N LEU A 607 -0.85 5.17 49.56
CA LEU A 607 0.51 5.00 49.01
C LEU A 607 1.62 4.82 50.07
N ASP A 608 1.50 5.48 51.22
CA ASP A 608 2.45 5.29 52.33
C ASP A 608 2.15 4.00 53.09
N CYS A 609 3.16 3.43 53.76
CA CYS A 609 2.96 2.28 54.64
C CYS A 609 2.09 2.71 55.82
N ILE A 610 0.87 2.17 55.93
CA ILE A 610 -0.05 2.41 57.04
C ILE A 610 -0.13 1.15 57.89
N VAL A 611 0.32 1.28 59.14
CA VAL A 611 0.23 0.22 60.14
C VAL A 611 -0.57 0.74 61.32
N THR A 612 -1.69 0.10 61.64
CA THR A 612 -2.46 0.42 62.85
C THR A 612 -2.22 -0.65 63.89
N ILE A 613 -1.94 -0.22 65.12
CA ILE A 613 -1.76 -1.05 66.29
C ILE A 613 -2.81 -0.72 67.36
N ASP A 614 -3.12 -1.68 68.22
CA ASP A 614 -3.91 -1.47 69.42
C ASP A 614 -3.05 -0.95 70.60
N HIS A 615 -3.71 -0.75 71.75
CA HIS A 615 -3.08 -0.34 73.00
C HIS A 615 -2.03 -1.32 73.56
N ASP A 616 -2.00 -2.58 73.13
CA ASP A 616 -1.03 -3.61 73.53
C ASP A 616 0.17 -3.74 72.57
N SER A 617 0.30 -2.78 71.63
CA SER A 617 1.30 -2.78 70.55
C SER A 617 1.13 -3.89 69.52
N ARG A 618 -0.09 -4.46 69.38
CA ARG A 618 -0.39 -5.49 68.37
C ARG A 618 -0.96 -4.88 67.11
N ILE A 619 -0.53 -5.37 65.95
CA ILE A 619 -1.00 -4.86 64.65
C ILE A 619 -2.45 -5.30 64.42
N VAL A 620 -3.36 -4.36 64.13
CA VAL A 620 -4.78 -4.63 63.81
C VAL A 620 -5.09 -4.37 62.34
N GLU A 621 -4.34 -3.47 61.72
CA GLU A 621 -4.48 -3.12 60.31
C GLU A 621 -3.09 -3.00 59.69
N PHE A 622 -2.91 -3.61 58.52
CA PHE A 622 -1.67 -3.57 57.77
C PHE A 622 -2.03 -3.41 56.30
N ASN A 623 -1.84 -2.20 55.77
CA ASN A 623 -2.31 -1.88 54.43
C ASN A 623 -1.41 -2.49 53.33
N PRO A 624 -1.87 -2.56 52.07
CA PRO A 624 -1.09 -3.14 50.99
C PRO A 624 0.29 -2.49 50.74
N ALA A 625 0.47 -1.21 51.07
CA ALA A 625 1.75 -0.53 50.95
C ALA A 625 2.78 -0.99 52.01
N ALA A 626 2.32 -1.27 53.22
CA ALA A 626 3.14 -1.83 54.29
C ALA A 626 3.59 -3.27 53.97
N GLU A 627 2.72 -4.08 53.36
CA GLU A 627 3.06 -5.43 52.89
C GLU A 627 4.22 -5.43 51.91
N ARG A 628 4.15 -4.55 50.89
CA ARG A 628 5.21 -4.43 49.87
C ARG A 628 6.54 -3.96 50.44
N THR A 629 6.52 -3.04 51.40
CA THR A 629 7.74 -2.41 51.91
C THR A 629 8.42 -3.27 52.97
N PHE A 630 7.69 -3.87 53.90
CA PHE A 630 8.31 -4.70 54.94
C PHE A 630 8.45 -6.17 54.53
N GLY A 631 7.70 -6.62 53.51
CA GLY A 631 7.76 -7.99 53.00
C GLY A 631 6.95 -9.00 53.81
N HIS A 632 6.05 -8.53 54.67
CA HIS A 632 5.13 -9.37 55.45
C HIS A 632 3.72 -9.29 54.89
N ARG A 633 2.94 -10.39 54.91
CA ARG A 633 1.51 -10.32 54.56
C ARG A 633 0.68 -9.89 55.77
N ARG A 634 -0.41 -9.16 55.53
CA ARG A 634 -1.35 -8.67 56.54
C ARG A 634 -1.85 -9.81 57.43
N GLU A 635 -2.22 -10.93 56.84
CA GLU A 635 -2.73 -12.12 57.55
C GLU A 635 -1.70 -12.72 58.53
N GLU A 636 -0.40 -12.51 58.27
CA GLU A 636 0.70 -13.07 59.08
C GLU A 636 1.09 -12.15 60.24
N VAL A 637 0.81 -10.85 60.14
CA VAL A 637 1.25 -9.85 61.12
C VAL A 637 0.12 -9.25 61.94
N VAL A 638 -1.14 -9.34 61.48
CA VAL A 638 -2.28 -8.90 62.28
C VAL A 638 -2.41 -9.79 63.52
N GLY A 639 -2.32 -9.16 64.69
CA GLY A 639 -2.25 -9.80 66.01
C GLY A 639 -0.85 -9.84 66.61
N GLU A 640 0.22 -9.67 65.82
CA GLU A 640 1.62 -9.74 66.28
C GLU A 640 2.13 -8.41 66.85
N ARG A 641 3.19 -8.47 67.69
CA ARG A 641 3.78 -7.26 68.31
C ARG A 641 4.64 -6.50 67.30
N LEU A 642 4.40 -5.19 67.15
CA LEU A 642 5.08 -4.34 66.17
C LEU A 642 6.62 -4.39 66.26
N ALA A 643 7.19 -4.47 67.46
CA ALA A 643 8.63 -4.48 67.70
C ALA A 643 9.33 -5.72 67.12
N ASP A 644 8.63 -6.85 67.05
CA ASP A 644 9.19 -8.10 66.55
C ASP A 644 9.18 -8.17 65.01
N VAL A 645 8.31 -7.38 64.39
CA VAL A 645 8.08 -7.38 62.94
C VAL A 645 8.99 -6.37 62.22
N ILE A 646 8.98 -5.08 62.59
CA ILE A 646 9.62 -4.03 61.77
C ILE A 646 10.81 -3.32 62.43
N ILE A 647 11.09 -3.58 63.71
CA ILE A 647 12.14 -2.89 64.48
C ILE A 647 13.40 -3.80 64.60
N PRO A 648 14.60 -3.31 64.22
CA PRO A 648 15.85 -4.08 64.34
C PRO A 648 16.13 -4.52 65.79
N PRO A 649 16.69 -5.73 66.02
CA PRO A 649 16.92 -6.27 67.37
C PRO A 649 17.63 -5.33 68.37
N PRO A 650 18.69 -4.58 67.98
CA PRO A 650 19.38 -3.66 68.90
C PRO A 650 18.51 -2.48 69.37
N LEU A 651 17.42 -2.19 68.66
CA LEU A 651 16.57 -1.01 68.87
C LEU A 651 15.23 -1.35 69.58
N ARG A 652 14.88 -2.63 69.73
CA ARG A 652 13.59 -3.07 70.30
C ARG A 652 13.38 -2.61 71.73
N GLU A 653 14.35 -2.82 72.62
CA GLU A 653 14.26 -2.44 74.04
C GLU A 653 14.12 -0.92 74.22
N LYS A 654 14.68 -0.13 73.29
CA LYS A 654 14.53 1.33 73.27
C LYS A 654 13.15 1.74 72.78
N HIS A 655 12.59 1.05 71.79
CA HIS A 655 11.23 1.26 71.30
C HIS A 655 10.17 0.95 72.37
N GLU A 656 10.26 -0.21 73.03
CA GLU A 656 9.29 -0.64 74.05
C GLU A 656 9.26 0.29 75.26
N ARG A 657 10.44 0.65 75.80
CA ARG A 657 10.53 1.65 76.88
C ARG A 657 9.96 3.01 76.46
N GLY A 658 10.13 3.38 75.19
CA GLY A 658 9.56 4.59 74.63
C GLY A 658 8.03 4.58 74.59
N PHE A 659 7.43 3.48 74.13
CA PHE A 659 5.98 3.30 74.01
C PHE A 659 5.29 3.18 75.37
N ALA A 660 5.85 2.39 76.29
CA ALA A 660 5.33 2.25 77.66
C ALA A 660 5.35 3.58 78.42
N ARG A 661 6.42 4.37 78.27
CA ARG A 661 6.49 5.72 78.85
C ARG A 661 5.36 6.60 78.31
N TYR A 662 5.10 6.59 77.00
CA TYR A 662 4.03 7.40 76.40
C TYR A 662 2.63 7.04 76.95
N LEU A 663 2.30 5.75 77.09
CA LEU A 663 1.03 5.31 77.67
C LEU A 663 0.85 5.78 79.12
N SER A 664 1.95 5.86 79.90
CA SER A 664 1.91 6.26 81.32
C SER A 664 1.95 7.78 81.56
N THR A 665 2.66 8.55 80.72
CA THR A 665 2.89 9.99 80.96
C THR A 665 2.15 10.90 79.98
N GLY A 666 1.65 10.36 78.85
CA GLY A 666 1.07 11.14 77.75
C GLY A 666 2.09 11.98 76.97
N GLU A 667 3.40 11.89 77.28
CA GLU A 667 4.44 12.78 76.76
C GLU A 667 4.98 12.28 75.40
N ALA A 668 4.57 12.94 74.30
CA ALA A 668 4.91 12.57 72.93
C ALA A 668 6.28 13.13 72.48
N ARG A 669 7.33 12.29 72.40
CA ARG A 669 8.62 12.67 71.78
C ARG A 669 8.69 12.48 70.26
N VAL A 670 7.89 11.56 69.73
CA VAL A 670 7.90 11.14 68.32
C VAL A 670 6.54 11.34 67.64
N ILE A 671 5.44 11.20 68.38
CA ILE A 671 4.07 11.42 67.86
C ILE A 671 3.94 12.88 67.41
N GLY A 672 3.53 13.09 66.16
CA GLY A 672 3.46 14.40 65.51
C GLY A 672 4.77 14.96 64.95
N ARG A 673 5.90 14.23 64.98
CA ARG A 673 7.18 14.63 64.37
C ARG A 673 7.68 13.58 63.38
N ARG A 674 8.42 14.03 62.35
CA ARG A 674 9.15 13.14 61.44
C ARG A 674 10.53 12.84 62.01
N VAL A 675 10.91 11.58 62.01
CA VAL A 675 12.23 11.12 62.49
C VAL A 675 12.80 10.09 61.53
N GLU A 676 14.10 10.19 61.25
CA GLU A 676 14.85 9.15 60.56
C GLU A 676 15.19 8.03 61.57
N MET A 677 14.90 6.80 61.18
CA MET A 677 15.18 5.61 61.95
C MET A 677 15.62 4.47 61.04
N THR A 678 16.25 3.46 61.63
CA THR A 678 16.53 2.21 60.93
C THR A 678 15.36 1.27 61.13
N ALA A 679 14.80 0.81 60.01
CA ALA A 679 13.75 -0.21 60.00
C ALA A 679 14.30 -1.50 59.38
N MET A 680 13.65 -2.62 59.69
CA MET A 680 14.06 -3.95 59.23
C MET A 680 12.97 -4.57 58.37
N ARG A 681 13.37 -5.20 57.27
CA ARG A 681 12.48 -6.00 56.42
C ARG A 681 12.40 -7.44 56.92
N ALA A 682 11.42 -8.20 56.44
CA ALA A 682 11.25 -9.63 56.75
C ALA A 682 12.50 -10.48 56.45
N ASP A 683 13.31 -10.07 55.48
CA ASP A 683 14.57 -10.75 55.09
C ASP A 683 15.78 -10.40 56.00
N GLY A 684 15.56 -9.59 57.04
CA GLY A 684 16.58 -9.15 57.99
C GLY A 684 17.43 -7.96 57.51
N ARG A 685 17.19 -7.41 56.32
CA ARG A 685 17.93 -6.22 55.85
C ARG A 685 17.45 -4.96 56.56
N GLU A 686 18.42 -4.23 57.08
CA GLU A 686 18.21 -2.89 57.64
C GLU A 686 18.18 -1.85 56.51
N PHE A 687 17.24 -0.91 56.58
CA PHE A 687 17.16 0.22 55.66
C PHE A 687 16.81 1.52 56.43
N PRO A 688 17.26 2.68 55.94
CA PRO A 688 16.88 3.95 56.54
C PRO A 688 15.45 4.34 56.15
N ALA A 689 14.62 4.66 57.16
CA ALA A 689 13.22 5.03 57.00
C ALA A 689 12.87 6.32 57.77
N GLU A 690 11.96 7.12 57.21
CA GLU A 690 11.32 8.26 57.86
C GLU A 690 9.96 7.81 58.45
N LEU A 691 9.68 8.13 59.72
CA LEU A 691 8.47 7.69 60.46
C LEU A 691 7.63 8.86 61.02
N ALA A 692 6.29 8.74 60.97
CA ALA A 692 5.29 9.59 61.65
C ALA A 692 4.13 8.77 62.26
N ILE A 693 3.51 9.20 63.39
CA ILE A 693 2.48 8.42 64.13
C ILE A 693 1.27 9.30 64.55
N THR A 694 0.04 8.76 64.45
CA THR A 694 -1.27 9.36 64.81
C THR A 694 -2.09 8.42 65.73
N ARG A 695 -3.03 8.96 66.54
CA ARG A 695 -3.92 8.19 67.46
C ARG A 695 -5.40 8.31 67.06
N ILE A 696 -6.18 7.21 67.12
CA ILE A 696 -7.62 7.15 66.82
C ILE A 696 -8.43 6.84 68.09
N GLN A 697 -9.56 7.53 68.29
CA GLN A 697 -10.52 7.28 69.38
C GLN A 697 -11.65 6.35 68.90
N SER A 698 -11.99 5.34 69.70
CA SER A 698 -13.10 4.40 69.47
C SER A 698 -13.92 4.27 70.78
N ASP A 699 -15.09 3.64 70.74
CA ASP A 699 -15.90 3.32 71.94
C ASP A 699 -15.19 2.34 72.92
N GLY A 700 -14.00 1.85 72.56
CA GLY A 700 -13.08 1.02 73.37
C GLY A 700 -11.64 1.58 73.47
N PRO A 701 -10.62 0.76 73.82
CA PRO A 701 -9.23 1.20 74.00
C PRO A 701 -8.65 1.91 72.76
N PRO A 702 -7.76 2.92 72.92
CA PRO A 702 -7.24 3.70 71.80
C PRO A 702 -6.35 2.86 70.88
N SER A 703 -6.44 3.11 69.57
CA SER A 703 -5.53 2.56 68.56
C SER A 703 -4.61 3.64 67.99
N PHE A 704 -3.47 3.23 67.45
CA PHE A 704 -2.42 4.11 66.90
C PHE A 704 -2.09 3.73 65.48
N THR A 705 -1.97 4.69 64.59
CA THR A 705 -1.66 4.49 63.16
C THR A 705 -0.33 5.16 62.81
N GLY A 706 0.63 4.40 62.31
CA GLY A 706 1.95 4.88 61.86
C GLY A 706 2.08 4.93 60.34
N TYR A 707 2.81 5.93 59.85
CA TYR A 707 3.17 6.18 58.45
C TYR A 707 4.69 6.11 58.27
N LEU A 708 5.18 5.26 57.35
CA LEU A 708 6.62 5.01 57.14
C LEU A 708 7.04 5.14 55.67
N ARG A 709 8.23 5.74 55.42
CA ARG A 709 8.81 5.96 54.08
C ARG A 709 10.30 5.60 53.99
N ASP A 710 10.72 4.87 52.96
CA ASP A 710 12.14 4.50 52.69
C ASP A 710 12.91 5.65 52.00
N ILE A 711 14.15 5.93 52.43
CA ILE A 711 15.02 7.00 51.89
C ILE A 711 16.33 6.51 51.24
N THR A 712 16.42 5.22 50.89
CA THR A 712 17.64 4.58 50.34
C THR A 712 18.13 5.20 49.02
N GLU A 713 17.22 5.54 48.11
CA GLU A 713 17.56 6.09 46.77
C GLU A 713 18.32 7.42 46.84
N ARG A 714 17.92 8.30 47.78
CA ARG A 714 18.56 9.60 47.97
C ARG A 714 20.06 9.48 48.28
N LYS A 715 20.47 8.42 48.99
CA LYS A 715 21.86 8.16 49.36
C LYS A 715 22.71 7.61 48.21
N LYS A 716 22.11 6.95 47.21
CA LYS A 716 22.82 6.39 46.05
C LYS A 716 23.20 7.44 45.01
N ALA A 717 22.37 8.46 44.83
CA ALA A 717 22.59 9.54 43.86
C ALA A 717 23.87 10.37 44.13
N GLU A 718 24.27 10.52 45.40
CA GLU A 718 25.51 11.22 45.76
C GLU A 718 26.78 10.48 45.30
N GLU A 719 26.76 9.14 45.28
CA GLU A 719 27.90 8.32 44.86
C GLU A 719 28.01 8.23 43.32
N GLU A 720 26.89 8.27 42.60
CA GLU A 720 26.84 8.32 41.13
C GLU A 720 27.52 9.57 40.56
N LEU A 721 27.42 10.71 41.25
CA LEU A 721 28.05 11.96 40.82
C LEU A 721 29.56 11.83 40.68
N ARG A 722 30.21 11.13 41.61
CA ARG A 722 31.66 10.88 41.59
C ARG A 722 32.08 9.95 40.46
N ARG A 723 31.21 9.02 40.06
CA ARG A 723 31.46 8.09 38.93
C ARG A 723 31.33 8.77 37.57
N SER A 724 30.44 9.77 37.45
CA SER A 724 30.23 10.54 36.21
C SER A 724 31.46 11.35 35.79
N GLU A 725 32.22 11.91 36.73
CA GLU A 725 33.41 12.72 36.44
C GLU A 725 34.54 11.91 35.79
N ALA A 726 34.77 10.68 36.26
CA ALA A 726 35.78 9.79 35.68
C ALA A 726 35.40 9.33 34.26
N PHE A 727 34.10 9.17 33.99
CA PHE A 727 33.59 8.73 32.69
C PHE A 727 33.77 9.79 31.59
N LEU A 728 33.63 11.07 31.92
CA LEU A 728 33.78 12.20 30.99
C LEU A 728 35.20 12.31 30.41
N VAL A 729 36.24 12.14 31.23
CA VAL A 729 37.65 12.22 30.79
C VAL A 729 37.99 11.10 29.79
N GLN A 730 37.46 9.90 30.01
CA GLN A 730 37.72 8.74 29.16
C GLN A 730 36.95 8.82 27.82
N GLY A 731 35.73 9.37 27.84
CA GLY A 731 34.91 9.61 26.64
C GLY A 731 35.55 10.59 25.64
N GLN A 732 36.15 11.67 26.13
CA GLN A 732 36.84 12.68 25.29
C GLN A 732 38.04 12.10 24.53
N HIS A 733 38.77 11.17 25.16
CA HIS A 733 39.93 10.53 24.54
C HIS A 733 39.55 9.55 23.43
N LEU A 734 38.47 8.78 23.63
CA LEU A 734 37.96 7.80 22.68
C LEU A 734 37.31 8.43 21.44
N SER A 735 36.60 9.55 21.60
CA SER A 735 35.89 10.20 20.48
C SER A 735 36.76 11.14 19.63
N ARG A 736 38.06 11.27 19.97
CA ARG A 736 38.96 12.30 19.43
C ARG A 736 38.26 13.66 19.45
N THR A 737 37.68 14.03 20.59
CA THR A 737 36.97 15.30 20.78
C THR A 737 37.61 16.06 21.92
N GLY A 738 38.12 17.26 21.66
CA GLY A 738 38.62 18.14 22.69
C GLY A 738 37.56 19.12 23.16
N SER A 739 37.44 19.36 24.45
CA SER A 739 36.60 20.42 25.01
C SER A 739 37.38 21.68 25.32
N PHE A 740 36.72 22.82 25.25
CA PHE A 740 37.23 24.10 25.74
C PHE A 740 36.17 24.85 26.56
N SER A 741 36.63 25.70 27.46
CA SER A 741 35.85 26.83 27.96
C SER A 741 36.50 28.14 27.59
N TRP A 742 35.71 29.17 27.36
CA TRP A 742 36.18 30.51 27.05
C TRP A 742 35.36 31.54 27.82
N ARG A 743 36.02 32.22 28.75
CA ARG A 743 35.44 33.33 29.52
C ARG A 743 35.65 34.63 28.76
N VAL A 744 34.57 35.13 28.19
CA VAL A 744 34.61 36.27 27.24
C VAL A 744 35.11 37.55 27.92
N ALA A 745 34.73 37.80 29.17
CA ALA A 745 35.08 39.02 29.89
C ALA A 745 36.57 39.13 30.25
N THR A 746 37.26 38.01 30.44
CA THR A 746 38.69 37.98 30.83
C THR A 746 39.61 37.54 29.68
N GLY A 747 39.04 37.00 28.60
CA GLY A 747 39.79 36.38 27.51
C GLY A 747 40.41 35.03 27.86
N GLU A 748 40.07 34.47 29.03
CA GLU A 748 40.65 33.22 29.53
C GLU A 748 40.05 32.02 28.78
N ILE A 749 40.91 31.23 28.14
CA ILE A 749 40.54 30.01 27.41
C ILE A 749 41.16 28.82 28.14
N THR A 750 40.32 27.87 28.54
CA THR A 750 40.76 26.58 29.10
C THR A 750 40.56 25.49 28.06
N TRP A 751 41.60 24.70 27.81
CA TRP A 751 41.55 23.59 26.86
C TRP A 751 41.73 22.25 27.57
N SER A 752 41.01 21.25 27.08
CA SER A 752 41.32 19.85 27.37
C SER A 752 42.64 19.44 26.72
N ASP A 753 43.26 18.40 27.29
CA ASP A 753 44.48 17.79 26.76
C ASP A 753 44.39 17.36 25.29
N GLN A 754 43.19 17.01 24.83
CA GLN A 754 42.94 16.57 23.46
C GLN A 754 43.03 17.73 22.45
N LEU A 755 42.64 18.96 22.81
CA LEU A 755 42.77 20.13 21.93
C LEU A 755 44.23 20.51 21.68
N TYR A 756 45.07 20.44 22.71
CA TYR A 756 46.51 20.64 22.55
C TYR A 756 47.12 19.67 21.53
N ARG A 757 46.66 18.41 21.50
CA ARG A 757 47.10 17.41 20.51
C ARG A 757 46.56 17.68 19.10
N MET A 758 45.32 18.14 18.96
CA MET A 758 44.72 18.42 17.65
C MET A 758 45.41 19.59 16.93
N PHE A 759 45.65 20.66 17.68
CA PHE A 759 46.30 21.88 17.18
C PHE A 759 47.84 21.77 17.19
N GLU A 760 48.40 20.69 17.75
CA GLU A 760 49.84 20.45 17.90
C GLU A 760 50.55 21.63 18.57
N PHE A 761 49.96 22.09 19.69
CA PHE A 761 50.54 23.08 20.58
C PHE A 761 51.14 22.39 21.82
N ASP A 762 52.24 22.94 22.33
CA ASP A 762 52.86 22.42 23.54
C ASP A 762 51.97 22.66 24.78
N LYS A 763 51.85 21.62 25.62
CA LYS A 763 51.13 21.72 26.89
C LYS A 763 51.83 22.73 27.80
N GLY A 764 51.08 23.73 28.28
CA GLY A 764 51.57 24.77 29.18
C GLY A 764 51.70 26.16 28.53
N ILE A 765 51.51 26.27 27.21
CA ILE A 765 51.37 27.58 26.55
C ILE A 765 49.95 28.11 26.79
N PRO A 766 49.78 29.36 27.26
CA PRO A 766 48.48 30.02 27.35
C PRO A 766 47.86 30.14 25.95
N VAL A 767 46.66 29.59 25.78
CA VAL A 767 45.98 29.60 24.48
C VAL A 767 45.24 30.93 24.31
N THR A 768 45.52 31.63 23.22
CA THR A 768 44.83 32.86 22.82
C THR A 768 44.15 32.68 21.46
N LEU A 769 43.15 33.51 21.16
CA LEU A 769 42.48 33.49 19.83
C LEU A 769 43.46 33.76 18.68
N GLU A 770 44.49 34.58 18.91
CA GLU A 770 45.57 34.83 17.96
C GLU A 770 46.39 33.57 17.68
N LEU A 771 46.77 32.83 18.73
CA LEU A 771 47.51 31.59 18.60
C LEU A 771 46.70 30.54 17.82
N ILE A 772 45.40 30.43 18.09
CA ILE A 772 44.48 29.55 17.35
C ILE A 772 44.44 29.94 15.86
N GLY A 773 44.36 31.24 15.56
CA GLY A 773 44.32 31.76 14.20
C GLY A 773 45.54 31.38 13.35
N THR A 774 46.71 31.16 13.96
CA THR A 774 47.92 30.74 13.22
C THR A 774 47.80 29.37 12.55
N ARG A 775 46.86 28.52 13.00
CA ARG A 775 46.63 27.19 12.44
C ARG A 775 45.39 27.09 11.56
N VAL A 776 44.56 28.12 11.47
CA VAL A 776 43.37 28.12 10.62
C VAL A 776 43.77 28.38 9.16
N HIS A 777 43.17 27.65 8.23
CA HIS A 777 43.43 27.82 6.80
C HIS A 777 43.12 29.27 6.35
N PRO A 778 43.93 29.89 5.47
CA PRO A 778 43.76 31.31 5.09
C PRO A 778 42.36 31.67 4.58
N GLU A 779 41.73 30.78 3.82
CA GLU A 779 40.35 30.96 3.31
C GLU A 779 39.28 30.89 4.41
N ASP A 780 39.59 30.28 5.56
CA ASP A 780 38.65 30.06 6.67
C ASP A 780 38.87 31.08 7.81
N LEU A 781 39.90 31.93 7.74
CA LEU A 781 40.12 33.03 8.68
C LEU A 781 38.91 34.00 8.77
N PRO A 782 38.23 34.38 7.66
CA PRO A 782 37.02 35.21 7.75
C PRO A 782 35.89 34.55 8.56
N LEU A 783 35.77 33.22 8.48
CA LEU A 783 34.78 32.46 9.27
C LEU A 783 35.11 32.50 10.76
N MET A 784 36.38 32.39 11.14
CA MET A 784 36.83 32.48 12.53
C MET A 784 36.57 33.88 13.12
N SER A 785 36.89 34.95 12.37
CA SER A 785 36.65 36.33 12.80
C SER A 785 35.17 36.61 13.05
N ASN A 786 34.30 36.16 12.14
CA ASN A 786 32.85 36.30 12.29
C ASN A 786 32.33 35.55 13.52
N MET A 787 32.83 34.34 13.79
CA MET A 787 32.49 33.60 15.01
C MET A 787 32.87 34.38 16.28
N ILE A 788 34.07 34.96 16.34
CA ILE A 788 34.54 35.72 17.50
C ILE A 788 33.65 36.95 17.74
N GLU A 789 33.28 37.67 16.68
CA GLU A 789 32.34 38.80 16.77
C GLU A 789 30.96 38.38 17.28
N ARG A 790 30.43 37.25 16.80
CA ARG A 790 29.14 36.71 17.26
C ARG A 790 29.18 36.25 18.72
N ALA A 791 30.29 35.70 19.17
CA ALA A 791 30.49 35.32 20.57
C ALA A 791 30.57 36.55 21.50
N LEU A 792 31.22 37.63 21.06
CA LEU A 792 31.27 38.91 21.78
C LEU A 792 29.91 39.62 21.82
N ALA A 793 29.06 39.42 20.81
CA ALA A 793 27.68 39.90 20.77
C ALA A 793 26.68 39.09 21.63
N ALA A 794 27.16 38.13 22.45
CA ALA A 794 26.38 37.32 23.38
C ALA A 794 25.30 36.41 22.76
N VAL A 795 25.61 35.78 21.62
CA VAL A 795 24.73 34.77 20.99
C VAL A 795 24.77 33.43 21.75
N ALA A 796 23.62 32.78 21.95
CA ALA A 796 23.45 31.59 22.81
C ALA A 796 24.33 30.36 22.47
N GLY A 797 24.92 30.30 21.28
CA GLY A 797 25.83 29.24 20.85
C GLY A 797 26.21 29.37 19.37
N PHE A 798 27.25 28.65 18.94
CA PHE A 798 27.68 28.60 17.55
C PHE A 798 28.21 27.20 17.19
N GLN A 799 28.00 26.81 15.94
CA GLN A 799 28.52 25.59 15.36
C GLN A 799 29.07 25.92 13.97
N TYR A 800 30.30 25.52 13.69
CA TYR A 800 30.91 25.70 12.38
C TYR A 800 32.05 24.71 12.14
N GLU A 801 32.32 24.47 10.86
CA GLU A 801 33.47 23.69 10.40
C GLU A 801 34.53 24.63 9.86
N HIS A 802 35.79 24.31 10.12
CA HIS A 802 36.91 25.02 9.51
C HIS A 802 38.10 24.08 9.31
N ARG A 803 38.98 24.46 8.40
CA ARG A 803 40.20 23.74 8.09
C ARG A 803 41.34 24.27 8.94
N LEU A 804 42.15 23.35 9.46
CA LEU A 804 43.47 23.66 9.95
C LEU A 804 44.51 23.39 8.87
N LEU A 805 45.47 24.29 8.75
CA LEU A 805 46.71 24.08 8.00
C LEU A 805 47.80 23.66 8.98
N MET A 806 48.25 22.43 8.85
CA MET A 806 49.27 21.85 9.72
C MET A 806 50.69 22.24 9.25
N PRO A 807 51.72 22.16 10.12
CA PRO A 807 53.09 22.52 9.76
C PRO A 807 53.69 21.70 8.61
N ASP A 808 53.13 20.52 8.32
CA ASP A 808 53.51 19.64 7.22
C ASP A 808 52.71 19.89 5.91
N ASN A 809 51.95 20.99 5.85
CA ASN A 809 50.99 21.33 4.79
C ASN A 809 49.79 20.39 4.65
N SER A 810 49.59 19.42 5.56
CA SER A 810 48.35 18.66 5.60
C SER A 810 47.19 19.54 6.07
N ILE A 811 45.99 19.26 5.56
CA ILE A 811 44.76 19.94 5.96
C ILE A 811 43.97 19.00 6.87
N LYS A 812 43.67 19.46 8.09
CA LYS A 812 42.72 18.78 8.99
C LYS A 812 41.39 19.51 8.96
N HIS A 813 40.29 18.77 8.93
CA HIS A 813 38.94 19.33 9.01
C HIS A 813 38.45 19.23 10.45
N LEU A 814 38.11 20.37 11.05
CA LEU A 814 37.57 20.43 12.40
C LEU A 814 36.11 20.83 12.40
N HIS A 815 35.34 20.15 13.23
CA HIS A 815 33.95 20.47 13.55
C HIS A 815 33.87 20.99 14.98
N MET A 816 33.46 22.24 15.16
CA MET A 816 33.38 22.90 16.46
C MET A 816 31.92 23.24 16.82
N VAL A 817 31.53 22.94 18.06
CA VAL A 817 30.25 23.32 18.65
C VAL A 817 30.51 24.00 19.99
N ALA A 818 29.94 25.17 20.23
CA ALA A 818 30.05 25.88 21.50
C ALA A 818 28.71 26.46 21.95
N HIS A 819 28.43 26.35 23.25
CA HIS A 819 27.23 26.89 23.87
C HIS A 819 27.62 27.99 24.86
N GLY A 820 26.94 29.13 24.77
CA GLY A 820 27.13 30.25 25.68
C GLY A 820 26.29 30.08 26.93
N THR A 821 26.93 30.05 28.08
CA THR A 821 26.28 29.97 29.39
C THR A 821 26.68 31.17 30.24
N ARG A 822 25.87 31.53 31.23
CA ARG A 822 26.24 32.57 32.20
C ARG A 822 26.67 31.91 33.49
N ASP A 823 27.83 32.33 34.00
CA ASP A 823 28.31 31.88 35.31
C ASP A 823 27.45 32.45 36.46
N LYS A 824 27.76 32.05 37.70
CA LYS A 824 27.02 32.49 38.90
C LYS A 824 27.09 34.00 39.15
N ASP A 825 28.03 34.71 38.52
CA ASP A 825 28.22 36.15 38.60
C ASP A 825 27.61 36.88 37.39
N GLY A 826 26.88 36.16 36.52
CA GLY A 826 26.20 36.68 35.34
C GLY A 826 27.11 36.93 34.13
N ARG A 827 28.39 36.55 34.20
CA ARG A 827 29.38 36.73 33.12
C ARG A 827 29.26 35.62 32.09
N LEU A 828 29.52 35.94 30.83
CA LEU A 828 29.36 35.01 29.71
C LEU A 828 30.58 34.08 29.61
N GLU A 829 30.32 32.77 29.61
CA GLU A 829 31.27 31.68 29.45
C GLU A 829 30.78 30.72 28.37
N TYR A 830 31.57 30.53 27.31
CA TYR A 830 31.31 29.53 26.28
C TYR A 830 31.94 28.21 26.67
N ILE A 831 31.18 27.12 26.56
CA ILE A 831 31.68 25.75 26.72
C ILE A 831 31.44 25.02 25.40
N GLY A 832 32.50 24.46 24.83
CA GLY A 832 32.45 23.86 23.51
C GLY A 832 33.29 22.61 23.35
N ALA A 833 33.02 21.89 22.26
CA ALA A 833 33.70 20.68 21.84
C ALA A 833 34.18 20.84 20.39
N VAL A 834 35.35 20.28 20.09
CA VAL A 834 35.99 20.30 18.77
C VAL A 834 36.35 18.86 18.40
N GLN A 835 35.94 18.44 17.21
CA GLN A 835 36.17 17.10 16.69
C GLN A 835 36.95 17.16 15.37
N ASP A 836 37.89 16.24 15.19
CA ASP A 836 38.60 16.02 13.92
C ASP A 836 37.78 15.09 13.02
N VAL A 837 37.37 15.59 11.84
CA VAL A 837 36.47 14.89 10.90
C VAL A 837 37.15 14.56 9.55
N THR A 838 38.48 14.68 9.48
CA THR A 838 39.27 14.54 8.25
C THR A 838 39.13 13.17 7.56
N GLU A 839 39.24 12.10 8.35
CA GLU A 839 39.15 10.71 7.88
C GLU A 839 37.74 10.34 7.37
N ARG A 840 36.72 10.93 7.99
CA ARG A 840 35.32 10.74 7.61
C ARG A 840 35.02 11.38 6.25
N ARG A 841 35.44 12.64 6.03
CA ARG A 841 35.19 13.37 4.78
C ARG A 841 35.83 12.70 3.56
N SER A 842 37.10 12.31 3.68
CA SER A 842 37.83 11.64 2.58
C SER A 842 37.22 10.29 2.20
N SER A 843 36.69 9.55 3.17
CA SER A 843 36.01 8.27 2.93
C SER A 843 34.64 8.44 2.26
N GLU A 844 33.87 9.45 2.66
CA GLU A 844 32.54 9.75 2.09
C GLU A 844 32.63 10.17 0.61
N GLU A 845 33.63 10.98 0.23
CA GLU A 845 33.84 11.42 -1.16
C GLU A 845 34.30 10.29 -2.09
N ALA A 846 35.22 9.43 -1.63
CA ALA A 846 35.68 8.27 -2.40
C ALA A 846 34.54 7.25 -2.63
N LEU A 847 33.70 7.04 -1.61
CA LEU A 847 32.55 6.16 -1.70
C LEU A 847 31.50 6.67 -2.69
N SER A 848 31.22 7.99 -2.70
CA SER A 848 30.25 8.60 -3.61
C SER A 848 30.63 8.39 -5.09
N LYS A 849 31.92 8.58 -5.43
CA LYS A 849 32.43 8.40 -6.79
C LYS A 849 32.34 6.94 -7.28
N ALA A 850 32.75 5.99 -6.45
CA ALA A 850 32.65 4.56 -6.78
C ALA A 850 31.20 4.08 -6.95
N ARG A 851 30.26 4.64 -6.18
CA ARG A 851 28.83 4.31 -6.24
C ARG A 851 28.19 4.76 -7.56
N ALA A 852 28.59 5.92 -8.09
CA ALA A 852 28.08 6.44 -9.36
C ALA A 852 28.50 5.56 -10.55
N GLU A 853 29.76 5.12 -10.61
CA GLU A 853 30.29 4.27 -11.68
C GLU A 853 29.67 2.87 -11.67
N LEU A 854 29.51 2.26 -10.49
CA LEU A 854 28.85 0.95 -10.34
C LEU A 854 27.37 0.98 -10.73
N THR A 855 26.67 2.08 -10.46
CA THR A 855 25.24 2.23 -10.82
C THR A 855 25.04 2.26 -12.35
N HIS A 856 26.01 2.83 -13.09
CA HIS A 856 25.96 2.87 -14.55
C HIS A 856 26.21 1.49 -15.18
N VAL A 857 27.23 0.77 -14.70
CA VAL A 857 27.58 -0.58 -15.19
C VAL A 857 26.48 -1.61 -14.84
N ALA A 858 25.91 -1.53 -13.63
CA ALA A 858 24.81 -2.40 -13.22
C ALA A 858 23.56 -2.25 -14.12
N ARG A 859 23.28 -1.03 -14.62
CA ARG A 859 22.13 -0.76 -15.51
C ARG A 859 22.28 -1.44 -16.88
N VAL A 860 23.49 -1.47 -17.43
CA VAL A 860 23.77 -2.09 -18.75
C VAL A 860 23.82 -3.62 -18.65
N THR A 861 24.42 -4.17 -17.59
CA THR A 861 24.50 -5.63 -17.38
C THR A 861 23.16 -6.26 -17.02
N SER A 862 22.28 -5.52 -16.32
CA SER A 862 20.89 -5.96 -16.07
C SER A 862 20.10 -6.14 -17.37
N LEU A 863 20.41 -5.38 -18.43
CA LEU A 863 19.69 -5.41 -19.70
C LEU A 863 19.77 -6.79 -20.39
N GLY A 864 20.92 -7.48 -20.32
CA GLY A 864 21.14 -8.77 -20.97
C GLY A 864 20.51 -9.97 -20.26
N THR A 865 20.29 -9.87 -18.94
CA THR A 865 19.64 -10.91 -18.12
C THR A 865 18.13 -10.74 -18.05
N LEU A 866 17.62 -9.50 -18.18
CA LEU A 866 16.20 -9.17 -18.15
C LEU A 866 15.41 -9.67 -19.38
N THR A 867 16.02 -9.80 -20.55
CA THR A 867 15.30 -10.18 -21.79
C THR A 867 14.57 -11.53 -21.67
N ALA A 868 15.21 -12.52 -21.04
CA ALA A 868 14.60 -13.83 -20.84
C ALA A 868 13.45 -13.81 -19.82
N SER A 869 13.58 -13.03 -18.74
CA SER A 869 12.55 -12.86 -17.72
C SER A 869 11.35 -12.08 -18.24
N ILE A 870 11.58 -11.01 -19.02
CA ILE A 870 10.54 -10.21 -19.67
C ILE A 870 9.76 -11.07 -20.66
N ALA A 871 10.47 -11.86 -21.49
CA ALA A 871 9.83 -12.80 -22.40
C ALA A 871 9.00 -13.83 -21.62
N HIS A 872 9.52 -14.37 -20.51
CA HIS A 872 8.80 -15.34 -19.69
C HIS A 872 7.52 -14.77 -19.08
N GLU A 873 7.58 -13.58 -18.49
CA GLU A 873 6.43 -12.95 -17.82
C GLU A 873 5.38 -12.38 -18.77
N VAL A 874 5.77 -11.97 -19.98
CA VAL A 874 4.81 -11.56 -21.01
C VAL A 874 4.18 -12.79 -21.68
N ASN A 875 4.96 -13.84 -21.93
CA ASN A 875 4.46 -15.04 -22.60
C ASN A 875 3.56 -15.91 -21.71
N GLN A 876 3.73 -15.90 -20.39
CA GLN A 876 2.87 -16.63 -19.45
C GLN A 876 1.37 -16.25 -19.56
N PRO A 877 0.96 -14.99 -19.36
CA PRO A 877 -0.44 -14.59 -19.51
C PRO A 877 -0.91 -14.73 -20.95
N LEU A 878 -0.08 -14.43 -21.96
CA LEU A 878 -0.45 -14.63 -23.36
C LEU A 878 -0.77 -16.10 -23.69
N SER A 879 0.01 -17.04 -23.16
CA SER A 879 -0.25 -18.48 -23.32
C SER A 879 -1.54 -18.91 -22.60
N GLY A 880 -1.81 -18.33 -21.43
CA GLY A 880 -3.05 -18.53 -20.67
C GLY A 880 -4.28 -18.04 -21.45
N ILE A 881 -4.21 -16.85 -22.04
CA ILE A 881 -5.27 -16.28 -22.92
C ILE A 881 -5.64 -17.25 -24.03
N VAL A 882 -4.63 -17.72 -24.79
CA VAL A 882 -4.83 -18.60 -25.95
C VAL A 882 -5.41 -19.96 -25.54
N THR A 883 -4.88 -20.54 -24.46
CA THR A 883 -5.31 -21.86 -23.96
C THR A 883 -6.74 -21.83 -23.42
N ASN A 884 -7.07 -20.80 -22.65
CA ASN A 884 -8.39 -20.61 -22.07
C ASN A 884 -9.43 -20.28 -23.16
N ALA A 885 -9.09 -19.42 -24.12
CA ALA A 885 -9.96 -19.11 -25.26
C ALA A 885 -10.25 -20.36 -26.13
N SER A 886 -9.22 -21.17 -26.41
CA SER A 886 -9.40 -22.43 -27.17
C SER A 886 -10.26 -23.45 -26.43
N THR A 887 -10.12 -23.52 -25.09
CA THR A 887 -10.93 -24.42 -24.26
C THR A 887 -12.37 -23.94 -24.17
N CYS A 888 -12.59 -22.63 -24.08
CA CYS A 888 -13.91 -22.00 -24.14
C CYS A 888 -14.65 -22.40 -25.44
N LEU A 889 -14.00 -22.24 -26.59
CA LEU A 889 -14.57 -22.60 -27.88
C LEU A 889 -14.93 -24.10 -27.96
N ARG A 890 -14.06 -24.98 -27.47
CA ARG A 890 -14.30 -26.44 -27.46
C ARG A 890 -15.46 -26.83 -26.53
N MET A 891 -15.62 -26.16 -25.40
CA MET A 891 -16.72 -26.39 -24.46
C MET A 891 -18.06 -25.91 -25.00
N LEU A 892 -18.07 -24.81 -25.75
CA LEU A 892 -19.26 -24.31 -26.45
C LEU A 892 -19.65 -25.20 -27.64
N ALA A 893 -18.69 -25.88 -28.27
CA ALA A 893 -18.94 -26.78 -29.40
C ALA A 893 -19.34 -28.22 -28.99
N ALA A 894 -19.36 -28.56 -27.70
CA ALA A 894 -19.76 -29.89 -27.21
C ALA A 894 -21.29 -30.09 -27.24
N GLU A 895 -21.76 -31.34 -27.25
CA GLU A 895 -23.19 -31.69 -27.14
C GLU A 895 -23.46 -32.55 -25.88
N PRO A 896 -24.23 -32.03 -24.89
CA PRO A 896 -24.73 -30.65 -24.80
C PRO A 896 -23.59 -29.63 -24.50
N PRO A 897 -23.74 -28.36 -24.91
CA PRO A 897 -22.69 -27.36 -24.76
C PRO A 897 -22.47 -27.01 -23.28
N ASN A 898 -21.21 -27.03 -22.85
CA ASN A 898 -20.81 -26.66 -21.49
C ASN A 898 -20.61 -25.15 -21.38
N VAL A 899 -21.74 -24.44 -21.34
CA VAL A 899 -21.78 -22.97 -21.29
C VAL A 899 -21.13 -22.43 -20.02
N GLU A 900 -21.24 -23.14 -18.90
CA GLU A 900 -20.65 -22.76 -17.60
C GLU A 900 -19.11 -22.80 -17.64
N GLY A 901 -18.54 -23.91 -18.12
CA GLY A 901 -17.10 -24.05 -18.31
C GLY A 901 -16.53 -23.06 -19.34
N ALA A 902 -17.31 -22.74 -20.38
CA ALA A 902 -16.96 -21.72 -21.36
C ALA A 902 -16.91 -20.30 -20.78
N LEU A 903 -17.90 -19.93 -19.95
CA LEU A 903 -17.92 -18.65 -19.25
C LEU A 903 -16.73 -18.50 -18.29
N GLU A 904 -16.38 -19.56 -17.58
CA GLU A 904 -15.24 -19.53 -16.65
C GLU A 904 -13.90 -19.40 -17.38
N THR A 905 -13.73 -20.13 -18.49
CA THR A 905 -12.52 -20.00 -19.33
C THR A 905 -12.44 -18.63 -20.01
N ALA A 906 -13.55 -18.03 -20.44
CA ALA A 906 -13.57 -16.65 -20.94
C ALA A 906 -13.16 -15.61 -19.87
N ARG A 907 -13.59 -15.80 -18.61
CA ARG A 907 -13.14 -14.94 -17.49
C ARG A 907 -11.64 -15.09 -17.22
N ARG A 908 -11.10 -16.31 -17.28
CA ARG A 908 -9.64 -16.56 -17.18
C ARG A 908 -8.87 -15.84 -18.27
N THR A 909 -9.37 -15.87 -19.52
CA THR A 909 -8.80 -15.10 -20.64
C THR A 909 -8.76 -13.59 -20.37
N ILE A 910 -9.83 -13.00 -19.83
CA ILE A 910 -9.85 -11.56 -19.47
C ILE A 910 -8.87 -11.24 -18.33
N ARG A 911 -8.77 -12.13 -17.33
CA ARG A 911 -7.80 -11.97 -16.22
C ARG A 911 -6.36 -11.97 -16.74
N ASP A 912 -6.01 -12.93 -17.58
CA ASP A 912 -4.67 -13.04 -18.15
C ASP A 912 -4.36 -11.85 -19.08
N ALA A 913 -5.34 -11.34 -19.84
CA ALA A 913 -5.19 -10.14 -20.66
C ALA A 913 -4.88 -8.87 -19.84
N ASN A 914 -5.59 -8.68 -18.72
CA ASN A 914 -5.30 -7.58 -17.80
C ASN A 914 -3.91 -7.73 -17.15
N ARG A 915 -3.53 -8.96 -16.77
CA ARG A 915 -2.18 -9.24 -16.23
C ARG A 915 -1.08 -8.90 -17.24
N ALA A 916 -1.26 -9.24 -18.52
CA ALA A 916 -0.32 -8.85 -19.57
C ALA A 916 -0.22 -7.31 -19.73
N SER A 917 -1.35 -6.61 -19.65
CA SER A 917 -1.40 -5.14 -19.72
C SER A 917 -0.65 -4.48 -18.55
N ASP A 918 -0.79 -5.01 -17.34
CA ASP A 918 -0.09 -4.56 -16.14
C ASP A 918 1.43 -4.76 -16.26
N VAL A 919 1.87 -5.90 -16.80
CA VAL A 919 3.30 -6.17 -17.05
C VAL A 919 3.87 -5.16 -18.05
N ILE A 920 3.17 -4.90 -19.15
CA ILE A 920 3.59 -3.94 -20.18
C ILE A 920 3.65 -2.51 -19.61
N THR A 921 2.70 -2.14 -18.76
CA THR A 921 2.67 -0.82 -18.11
C THR A 921 3.86 -0.63 -17.17
N ARG A 922 4.21 -1.66 -16.38
CA ARG A 922 5.41 -1.66 -15.51
C ARG A 922 6.70 -1.60 -16.33
N LEU A 923 6.76 -2.31 -17.46
CA LEU A 923 7.92 -2.25 -18.36
C LEU A 923 8.09 -0.86 -18.97
N ARG A 924 7.01 -0.24 -19.50
CA ARG A 924 7.08 1.13 -20.02
C ARG A 924 7.55 2.15 -18.99
N ALA A 925 7.16 1.98 -17.73
CA ALA A 925 7.63 2.84 -16.63
C ALA A 925 9.14 2.71 -16.36
N LEU A 926 9.72 1.52 -16.52
CA LEU A 926 11.16 1.27 -16.35
C LEU A 926 12.02 1.94 -17.44
N PHE A 927 11.47 2.18 -18.63
CA PHE A 927 12.22 2.69 -19.79
C PHE A 927 11.95 4.17 -20.10
N SER A 928 11.14 4.88 -19.30
CA SER A 928 10.84 6.30 -19.52
C SER A 928 12.05 7.18 -19.18
N LYS A 929 12.54 7.90 -20.20
CA LYS A 929 13.76 8.73 -20.19
C LYS A 929 13.47 10.25 -20.16
N LYS A 930 12.41 10.69 -19.48
CA LYS A 930 12.16 12.13 -19.31
C LYS A 930 12.99 12.69 -18.15
N ASP A 931 13.72 13.77 -18.40
CA ASP A 931 14.30 14.58 -17.33
C ASP A 931 13.16 15.07 -16.44
N ALA A 932 13.22 14.68 -15.16
CA ALA A 932 12.21 14.97 -14.16
C ALA A 932 12.17 16.48 -13.92
N ALA A 933 11.02 17.12 -14.14
CA ALA A 933 10.85 18.53 -13.83
C ALA A 933 10.56 18.64 -12.33
N THR A 934 11.55 19.06 -11.55
CA THR A 934 11.39 19.30 -10.11
C THR A 934 10.44 20.49 -9.91
N GLU A 935 9.28 20.25 -9.27
CA GLU A 935 8.28 21.27 -8.96
C GLU A 935 7.93 21.27 -7.46
N LEU A 936 7.14 22.26 -7.02
CA LEU A 936 6.57 22.26 -5.67
C LEU A 936 5.34 21.36 -5.63
N VAL A 937 5.42 20.25 -4.90
CA VAL A 937 4.38 19.23 -4.83
C VAL A 937 3.70 19.25 -3.47
N ASP A 938 2.36 19.31 -3.46
CA ASP A 938 1.56 19.01 -2.28
C ASP A 938 1.43 17.48 -2.13
N LEU A 939 2.08 16.93 -1.10
CA LEU A 939 2.10 15.49 -0.84
C LEU A 939 0.71 14.95 -0.43
N ASN A 940 -0.14 15.77 0.18
CA ASN A 940 -1.52 15.38 0.49
C ASN A 940 -2.36 15.30 -0.79
N GLU A 941 -2.18 16.23 -1.72
CA GLU A 941 -2.86 16.19 -3.02
C GLU A 941 -2.45 14.94 -3.82
N ALA A 942 -1.15 14.69 -3.94
CA ALA A 942 -0.62 13.49 -4.59
C ALA A 942 -1.13 12.20 -3.94
N ALA A 943 -1.18 12.14 -2.61
CA ALA A 943 -1.75 10.99 -1.89
C ALA A 943 -3.24 10.81 -2.18
N ARG A 944 -4.05 11.89 -2.16
CA ARG A 944 -5.49 11.82 -2.46
C ARG A 944 -5.78 11.33 -3.87
N GLU A 945 -4.99 11.77 -4.86
CA GLU A 945 -5.12 11.33 -6.26
C GLU A 945 -4.82 9.84 -6.41
N VAL A 946 -3.71 9.37 -5.82
CA VAL A 946 -3.35 7.96 -5.87
C VAL A 946 -4.36 7.09 -5.11
N ILE A 947 -4.87 7.58 -3.99
CA ILE A 947 -5.96 6.93 -3.26
C ILE A 947 -7.18 6.80 -4.16
N ALA A 948 -7.63 7.88 -4.81
CA ALA A 948 -8.78 7.87 -5.70
C ALA A 948 -8.61 6.85 -6.86
N LEU A 949 -7.40 6.74 -7.41
CA LEU A 949 -7.07 5.75 -8.44
C LEU A 949 -7.05 4.31 -7.92
N SER A 950 -6.70 4.11 -6.64
CA SER A 950 -6.51 2.78 -6.04
C SER A 950 -7.76 2.23 -5.36
N VAL A 951 -8.80 3.05 -5.13
CA VAL A 951 -10.01 2.68 -4.38
C VAL A 951 -10.68 1.42 -4.92
N HIS A 952 -10.82 1.27 -6.25
CA HIS A 952 -11.49 0.11 -6.83
C HIS A 952 -10.72 -1.20 -6.58
N LYS A 953 -9.39 -1.17 -6.71
CA LYS A 953 -8.53 -2.34 -6.44
C LYS A 953 -8.45 -2.66 -4.95
N LEU A 954 -8.26 -1.67 -4.09
CA LEU A 954 -8.22 -1.88 -2.64
C LEU A 954 -9.55 -2.46 -2.13
N ARG A 955 -10.69 -2.02 -2.66
CA ARG A 955 -12.00 -2.62 -2.37
C ARG A 955 -12.10 -4.08 -2.84
N ARG A 956 -11.61 -4.37 -4.05
CA ARG A 956 -11.58 -5.75 -4.59
C ARG A 956 -10.73 -6.68 -3.73
N ASP A 957 -9.59 -6.19 -3.23
CA ASP A 957 -8.68 -6.95 -2.37
C ASP A 957 -9.17 -6.99 -0.89
N ARG A 958 -10.35 -6.42 -0.60
CA ARG A 958 -10.99 -6.29 0.72
C ARG A 958 -10.13 -5.51 1.73
N VAL A 959 -9.34 -4.56 1.26
CA VAL A 959 -8.47 -3.71 2.06
C VAL A 959 -9.20 -2.44 2.50
N ILE A 960 -9.29 -2.22 3.80
CA ILE A 960 -9.88 -1.01 4.40
C ILE A 960 -8.80 0.07 4.50
N LEU A 961 -8.85 1.02 3.56
CA LEU A 961 -7.95 2.18 3.55
C LEU A 961 -8.41 3.25 4.56
N GLN A 962 -7.51 3.66 5.45
CA GLN A 962 -7.71 4.75 6.40
C GLN A 962 -6.70 5.88 6.12
N PRO A 963 -7.11 6.99 5.47
CA PRO A 963 -6.25 8.14 5.26
C PRO A 963 -6.17 9.02 6.52
N GLU A 964 -4.96 9.28 6.97
CA GLU A 964 -4.63 10.17 8.09
C GLU A 964 -3.70 11.28 7.57
N LEU A 965 -4.27 12.20 6.78
CA LEU A 965 -3.50 13.26 6.14
C LEU A 965 -3.41 14.50 7.03
N ALA A 966 -2.20 14.98 7.35
CA ALA A 966 -2.02 16.16 8.19
C ALA A 966 -2.53 17.45 7.53
N ASP A 967 -3.26 18.27 8.29
CA ASP A 967 -3.71 19.60 7.85
C ASP A 967 -2.54 20.58 7.74
N GLY A 968 -2.45 21.30 6.62
CA GLY A 968 -1.42 22.33 6.40
C GLY A 968 0.01 21.79 6.21
N LEU A 969 0.16 20.60 5.62
CA LEU A 969 1.48 20.03 5.31
C LEU A 969 2.21 20.89 4.27
N PRO A 970 3.45 21.35 4.53
CA PRO A 970 4.22 22.15 3.57
C PRO A 970 4.56 21.39 2.28
N GLN A 971 4.71 22.11 1.17
CA GLN A 971 5.08 21.53 -0.13
C GLN A 971 6.51 20.99 -0.14
N VAL A 972 6.73 19.93 -0.92
CA VAL A 972 8.04 19.29 -1.11
C VAL A 972 8.56 19.54 -2.52
N LEU A 973 9.88 19.59 -2.70
CA LEU A 973 10.49 19.68 -4.02
C LEU A 973 10.56 18.30 -4.66
N GLY A 974 9.86 18.11 -5.79
CA GLY A 974 10.00 16.88 -6.58
C GLY A 974 9.12 16.78 -7.81
N ASP A 975 9.25 15.67 -8.52
CA ASP A 975 8.42 15.33 -9.68
C ASP A 975 7.13 14.67 -9.19
N ARG A 976 5.99 15.34 -9.39
CA ARG A 976 4.67 14.89 -8.91
C ARG A 976 4.33 13.48 -9.39
N VAL A 977 4.64 13.15 -10.64
CA VAL A 977 4.30 11.84 -11.25
C VAL A 977 5.16 10.73 -10.63
N GLN A 978 6.46 10.99 -10.42
CA GLN A 978 7.35 10.02 -9.77
C GLN A 978 6.98 9.80 -8.30
N LEU A 979 6.57 10.85 -7.58
CA LEU A 979 6.11 10.71 -6.20
C LEU A 979 4.78 9.93 -6.11
N GLN A 980 3.83 10.21 -7.00
CA GLN A 980 2.59 9.41 -7.13
C GLN A 980 2.90 7.93 -7.42
N GLN A 981 3.90 7.64 -8.25
CA GLN A 981 4.34 6.28 -8.56
C GLN A 981 4.86 5.55 -7.31
N VAL A 982 5.63 6.22 -6.45
CA VAL A 982 6.10 5.64 -5.18
C VAL A 982 4.91 5.33 -4.28
N ILE A 983 3.99 6.28 -4.10
CA ILE A 983 2.80 6.10 -3.25
C ILE A 983 1.95 4.93 -3.75
N LEU A 984 1.71 4.85 -5.06
CA LEU A 984 0.94 3.77 -5.67
C LEU A 984 1.62 2.42 -5.44
N ASN A 985 2.93 2.33 -5.66
CA ASN A 985 3.68 1.09 -5.46
C ASN A 985 3.65 0.61 -4.00
N LEU A 986 3.77 1.52 -3.03
CA LEU A 986 3.65 1.17 -1.61
C LEU A 986 2.24 0.68 -1.26
N LEU A 987 1.20 1.35 -1.74
CA LEU A 987 -0.19 0.92 -1.54
C LEU A 987 -0.48 -0.46 -2.14
N MET A 988 0.03 -0.74 -3.35
CA MET A 988 -0.16 -2.03 -4.01
C MET A 988 0.62 -3.14 -3.31
N ASN A 989 1.86 -2.88 -2.86
CA ASN A 989 2.64 -3.86 -2.11
C ASN A 989 1.99 -4.19 -0.77
N ALA A 990 1.44 -3.20 -0.08
CA ALA A 990 0.67 -3.38 1.14
C ALA A 990 -0.61 -4.19 0.90
N SER A 991 -1.38 -3.88 -0.16
CA SER A 991 -2.56 -4.65 -0.56
C SER A 991 -2.23 -6.12 -0.80
N ASP A 992 -1.19 -6.37 -1.60
CA ASP A 992 -0.75 -7.71 -1.93
C ASP A 992 -0.22 -8.49 -0.71
N ALA A 993 0.46 -7.82 0.22
CA ALA A 993 0.96 -8.46 1.45
C ALA A 993 -0.16 -8.93 2.39
N MET A 994 -1.39 -8.43 2.17
CA MET A 994 -2.59 -8.84 2.88
C MET A 994 -3.43 -9.86 2.10
N ASN A 995 -3.04 -10.22 0.87
CA ASN A 995 -3.74 -11.26 0.11
C ASN A 995 -3.59 -12.63 0.79
N GLY A 996 -4.71 -13.31 1.02
CA GLY A 996 -4.76 -14.61 1.71
C GLY A 996 -4.78 -14.52 3.25
N ILE A 997 -4.87 -13.31 3.81
CA ILE A 997 -5.06 -13.09 5.25
C ILE A 997 -6.55 -12.98 5.55
N ASP A 998 -7.09 -13.98 6.25
CA ASP A 998 -8.50 -14.02 6.67
C ASP A 998 -8.66 -14.04 8.20
N ASP A 999 -7.56 -14.05 8.96
CA ASP A 999 -7.55 -14.11 10.42
C ASP A 999 -7.65 -12.71 11.10
N ARG A 1000 -7.60 -11.63 10.31
CA ARG A 1000 -7.70 -10.24 10.78
C ARG A 1000 -8.23 -9.32 9.68
N ALA A 1001 -8.82 -8.18 10.07
CA ALA A 1001 -9.29 -7.16 9.12
C ALA A 1001 -8.11 -6.54 8.37
N ARG A 1002 -8.13 -6.55 7.03
CA ARG A 1002 -7.07 -6.04 6.14
C ARG A 1002 -7.06 -4.51 6.14
N ARG A 1003 -6.59 -3.89 7.23
CA ARG A 1003 -6.52 -2.44 7.38
C ARG A 1003 -5.21 -1.91 6.79
N LEU A 1004 -5.33 -0.87 5.97
CA LEU A 1004 -4.20 -0.13 5.41
C LEU A 1004 -4.30 1.33 5.84
N ILE A 1005 -3.30 1.84 6.53
CA ILE A 1005 -3.26 3.25 6.96
C ILE A 1005 -2.28 3.98 6.05
N ILE A 1006 -2.74 5.07 5.43
CA ILE A 1006 -1.85 6.03 4.75
C ILE A 1006 -1.83 7.32 5.54
N ARG A 1007 -0.68 7.64 6.13
CA ARG A 1007 -0.51 8.81 6.99
C ARG A 1007 0.46 9.78 6.36
N THR A 1008 0.11 11.06 6.29
CA THR A 1008 1.09 12.12 6.05
C THR A 1008 1.27 12.92 7.32
N GLU A 1009 2.50 13.28 7.62
CA GLU A 1009 2.82 14.07 8.80
C GLU A 1009 4.09 14.88 8.57
N ARG A 1010 4.24 15.95 9.34
CA ARG A 1010 5.47 16.72 9.32
C ARG A 1010 6.50 16.04 10.23
N GLU A 1011 7.60 15.62 9.64
CA GLU A 1011 8.71 15.00 10.36
C GLU A 1011 9.77 16.07 10.66
N GLY A 1012 9.68 16.67 11.85
CA GLY A 1012 10.57 17.77 12.26
C GLY A 1012 10.27 19.10 11.56
N ARG A 1013 11.28 19.98 11.43
CA ARG A 1013 11.11 21.29 10.76
C ARG A 1013 11.29 21.25 9.24
N GLN A 1014 12.00 20.25 8.72
CA GLN A 1014 12.56 20.26 7.36
C GLN A 1014 12.01 19.16 6.45
N CYS A 1015 11.21 18.21 6.94
CA CYS A 1015 10.73 17.09 6.13
C CYS A 1015 9.22 16.85 6.26
N ALA A 1016 8.61 16.39 5.17
CA ALA A 1016 7.28 15.81 5.14
C ALA A 1016 7.43 14.29 4.98
N ARG A 1017 6.71 13.52 5.79
CA ARG A 1017 6.73 12.05 5.79
C ARG A 1017 5.40 11.51 5.31
N LEU A 1018 5.44 10.47 4.49
CA LEU A 1018 4.30 9.64 4.13
C LEU A 1018 4.57 8.19 4.55
N THR A 1019 3.62 7.62 5.25
CA THR A 1019 3.68 6.27 5.81
C THR A 1019 2.52 5.44 5.27
N VAL A 1020 2.82 4.23 4.81
CA VAL A 1020 1.86 3.19 4.42
C VAL A 1020 2.04 2.02 5.37
N GLN A 1021 1.05 1.78 6.22
CA GLN A 1021 1.05 0.70 7.19
C GLN A 1021 0.00 -0.35 6.80
N ASP A 1022 0.45 -1.58 6.62
CA ASP A 1022 -0.40 -2.74 6.36
C ASP A 1022 -0.51 -3.64 7.60
N VAL A 1023 -1.46 -4.59 7.57
CA VAL A 1023 -1.57 -5.67 8.57
C VAL A 1023 -1.36 -7.03 7.90
N GLY A 1024 -0.44 -7.06 6.93
CA GLY A 1024 -0.04 -8.19 6.12
C GLY A 1024 0.75 -9.28 6.85
N VAL A 1025 1.39 -10.15 6.08
CA VAL A 1025 2.28 -11.21 6.62
C VAL A 1025 3.52 -10.65 7.32
N GLY A 1026 3.84 -9.38 7.07
CA GLY A 1026 5.04 -8.72 7.58
C GLY A 1026 6.32 -9.34 7.02
N PHE A 1027 7.44 -9.04 7.64
CA PHE A 1027 8.73 -9.63 7.30
C PHE A 1027 9.63 -9.65 8.54
N GLU A 1028 10.62 -10.54 8.54
CA GLU A 1028 11.61 -10.57 9.63
C GLU A 1028 12.47 -9.30 9.62
N PRO A 1029 12.75 -8.68 10.79
CA PRO A 1029 13.48 -7.40 10.86
C PRO A 1029 14.81 -7.37 10.07
N GLN A 1030 15.48 -8.51 9.93
CA GLN A 1030 16.77 -8.67 9.23
C GLN A 1030 16.64 -8.56 7.69
N VAL A 1031 15.43 -8.65 7.16
CA VAL A 1031 15.12 -8.58 5.72
C VAL A 1031 14.80 -7.15 5.27
N ALA A 1032 14.55 -6.22 6.21
CA ALA A 1032 14.09 -4.86 5.93
C ALA A 1032 14.94 -4.10 4.91
N GLU A 1033 16.27 -4.21 4.99
CA GLU A 1033 17.18 -3.53 4.06
C GLU A 1033 17.24 -4.22 2.68
N LYS A 1034 17.08 -5.55 2.65
CA LYS A 1034 17.10 -6.36 1.43
C LYS A 1034 15.85 -6.18 0.57
N LEU A 1035 14.72 -5.78 1.17
CA LEU A 1035 13.46 -5.51 0.46
C LEU A 1035 13.58 -4.47 -0.67
N PHE A 1036 14.60 -3.63 -0.62
CA PHE A 1036 14.85 -2.59 -1.60
C PHE A 1036 16.02 -2.92 -2.55
N GLU A 1037 16.61 -4.12 -2.45
CA GLU A 1037 17.55 -4.65 -3.44
C GLU A 1037 16.79 -5.08 -4.70
N ALA A 1038 17.35 -4.81 -5.88
CA ALA A 1038 16.75 -5.25 -7.12
C ALA A 1038 16.67 -6.78 -7.18
N PHE A 1039 15.53 -7.31 -7.64
CA PHE A 1039 15.25 -8.76 -7.76
C PHE A 1039 15.03 -9.49 -6.43
N TYR A 1040 15.09 -8.78 -5.29
CA TYR A 1040 14.70 -9.36 -4.02
C TYR A 1040 13.17 -9.28 -3.84
N THR A 1041 12.54 -10.42 -3.64
CA THR A 1041 11.08 -10.54 -3.52
C THR A 1041 10.70 -11.56 -2.47
N THR A 1042 9.66 -11.27 -1.71
CA THR A 1042 9.03 -12.21 -0.77
C THR A 1042 7.79 -12.88 -1.38
N LYS A 1043 7.45 -12.55 -2.64
CA LYS A 1043 6.29 -13.06 -3.37
C LYS A 1043 6.72 -14.10 -4.41
N GLY A 1044 6.00 -15.23 -4.52
CA GLY A 1044 6.31 -16.30 -5.49
C GLY A 1044 6.23 -15.88 -6.97
N ASP A 1045 5.45 -14.85 -7.28
CA ASP A 1045 5.19 -14.35 -8.65
C ASP A 1045 5.71 -12.92 -8.90
N GLY A 1046 6.49 -12.33 -7.97
CA GLY A 1046 6.90 -10.92 -8.03
C GLY A 1046 8.35 -10.72 -8.45
N MET A 1047 8.61 -9.90 -9.48
CA MET A 1047 9.97 -9.59 -9.97
C MET A 1047 10.95 -8.97 -8.95
N GLY A 1048 10.49 -8.44 -7.82
CA GLY A 1048 11.38 -7.78 -6.84
C GLY A 1048 11.99 -6.44 -7.30
N ILE A 1049 11.42 -5.79 -8.31
CA ILE A 1049 11.96 -4.54 -8.90
C ILE A 1049 11.24 -3.29 -8.36
N GLY A 1050 10.01 -3.41 -7.89
CA GLY A 1050 9.18 -2.25 -7.52
C GLY A 1050 9.80 -1.40 -6.39
N LEU A 1051 10.21 -2.01 -5.29
CA LEU A 1051 10.75 -1.28 -4.14
C LEU A 1051 12.13 -0.69 -4.40
N SER A 1052 12.98 -1.32 -5.22
CA SER A 1052 14.27 -0.75 -5.64
C SER A 1052 14.10 0.49 -6.51
N VAL A 1053 13.07 0.51 -7.37
CA VAL A 1053 12.68 1.71 -8.13
C VAL A 1053 12.17 2.82 -7.21
N SER A 1054 11.32 2.48 -6.23
CA SER A 1054 10.84 3.47 -5.25
C SER A 1054 11.98 4.08 -4.44
N ARG A 1055 12.99 3.29 -4.04
CA ARG A 1055 14.20 3.81 -3.39
C ARG A 1055 14.95 4.78 -4.29
N SER A 1056 15.19 4.43 -5.55
CA SER A 1056 15.89 5.32 -6.49
C SER A 1056 15.15 6.63 -6.74
N ILE A 1057 13.80 6.61 -6.79
CA ILE A 1057 12.99 7.82 -6.96
C ILE A 1057 13.11 8.71 -5.72
N ILE A 1058 12.93 8.16 -4.52
CA ILE A 1058 12.96 8.95 -3.28
C ILE A 1058 14.35 9.52 -3.01
N GLU A 1059 15.42 8.75 -3.23
CA GLU A 1059 16.80 9.22 -3.06
C GLU A 1059 17.14 10.36 -4.05
N ARG A 1060 16.62 10.31 -5.28
CA ARG A 1060 16.78 11.39 -6.28
C ARG A 1060 16.14 12.71 -5.84
N HIS A 1061 15.10 12.63 -5.02
CA HIS A 1061 14.41 13.77 -4.43
C HIS A 1061 14.99 14.19 -3.07
N LEU A 1062 16.23 13.78 -2.77
CA LEU A 1062 16.92 14.05 -1.50
C LEU A 1062 16.15 13.53 -0.28
N GLY A 1063 15.31 12.52 -0.48
CA GLY A 1063 14.50 11.88 0.55
C GLY A 1063 15.07 10.55 1.01
N ARG A 1064 14.37 9.92 1.96
CA ARG A 1064 14.69 8.59 2.48
C ARG A 1064 13.46 7.69 2.43
N ILE A 1065 13.62 6.41 2.06
CA ILE A 1065 12.58 5.38 2.17
C ILE A 1065 13.07 4.21 3.04
N TRP A 1066 12.19 3.63 3.84
CA TRP A 1066 12.48 2.47 4.68
C TRP A 1066 11.24 1.63 4.95
N ALA A 1067 11.45 0.45 5.51
CA ALA A 1067 10.40 -0.46 5.94
C ALA A 1067 10.68 -0.94 7.37
N ALA A 1068 9.63 -1.14 8.17
CA ALA A 1068 9.71 -1.69 9.52
C ALA A 1068 8.59 -2.72 9.74
N PRO A 1069 8.84 -3.82 10.46
CA PRO A 1069 7.76 -4.68 10.94
C PRO A 1069 6.92 -3.93 11.98
N ASN A 1070 5.62 -4.18 12.02
CA ASN A 1070 4.75 -3.60 13.02
C ASN A 1070 4.94 -4.26 14.40
N GLU A 1071 4.49 -3.61 15.47
CA GLU A 1071 4.38 -4.25 16.81
C GLU A 1071 3.33 -5.39 16.83
N GLY A 1072 2.46 -5.41 15.82
CA GLY A 1072 1.54 -6.49 15.52
C GLY A 1072 1.77 -7.04 14.10
N PRO A 1073 0.76 -7.61 13.45
CA PRO A 1073 0.88 -8.09 12.07
C PRO A 1073 1.20 -6.99 11.07
N GLY A 1074 1.86 -7.37 9.99
CA GLY A 1074 2.15 -6.51 8.85
C GLY A 1074 3.43 -5.72 8.94
N ALA A 1075 3.56 -4.79 8.01
CA ALA A 1075 4.69 -3.91 7.89
C ALA A 1075 4.26 -2.46 7.71
N THR A 1076 5.20 -1.57 7.99
CA THR A 1076 5.11 -0.15 7.74
C THR A 1076 6.20 0.23 6.76
N PHE A 1077 5.82 0.74 5.60
CA PHE A 1077 6.72 1.37 4.63
C PHE A 1077 6.55 2.88 4.69
N ALA A 1078 7.65 3.62 4.83
CA ALA A 1078 7.60 5.06 4.95
C ALA A 1078 8.67 5.72 4.10
N PHE A 1079 8.36 6.90 3.58
CA PHE A 1079 9.36 7.79 3.01
C PHE A 1079 9.21 9.21 3.52
N SER A 1080 10.33 9.95 3.54
CA SER A 1080 10.36 11.36 3.89
C SER A 1080 11.08 12.17 2.82
N LEU A 1081 10.59 13.39 2.58
CA LEU A 1081 11.08 14.33 1.57
C LEU A 1081 11.32 15.71 2.19
N PRO A 1082 12.31 16.48 1.71
CA PRO A 1082 12.56 17.84 2.18
C PRO A 1082 11.40 18.78 1.83
N ILE A 1083 10.99 19.59 2.80
CA ILE A 1083 10.04 20.68 2.61
C ILE A 1083 10.76 21.84 1.91
N ALA A 1084 10.10 22.45 0.93
CA ALA A 1084 10.59 23.69 0.31
C ALA A 1084 10.45 24.85 1.32
N GLU A 1085 11.56 25.49 1.70
CA GLU A 1085 11.53 26.67 2.57
C GLU A 1085 10.86 27.85 1.84
N GLU A 1086 9.98 28.59 2.53
CA GLU A 1086 9.52 29.92 2.10
C GLU A 1086 10.70 30.90 2.19
N SER A 1087 11.57 30.90 1.18
CA SER A 1087 12.59 31.92 1.00
C SER A 1087 11.91 33.22 0.56
N GLY A 1088 11.71 34.14 1.51
CA GLY A 1088 11.57 35.55 1.21
C GLY A 1088 12.66 35.97 0.22
N GLY A 1089 12.25 36.66 -0.84
CA GLY A 1089 13.03 36.79 -2.08
C GLY A 1089 14.49 37.20 -1.90
N SER A 1090 15.39 36.40 -2.46
CA SER A 1090 16.59 36.88 -3.13
C SER A 1090 17.11 35.79 -4.07
N GLU A 1091 17.43 36.21 -5.29
CA GLU A 1091 17.99 35.42 -6.39
C GLU A 1091 19.10 34.46 -5.95
N ILE A 1092 19.02 33.17 -6.30
CA ILE A 1092 20.22 32.39 -6.63
C ILE A 1092 19.94 31.49 -7.84
N THR A 1093 20.72 31.76 -8.86
CA THR A 1093 20.91 31.13 -10.16
C THR A 1093 21.38 29.69 -10.09
N ASN A 1094 20.97 28.92 -11.12
CA ASN A 1094 21.56 27.65 -11.58
C ASN A 1094 23.03 27.44 -11.19
N ARG A 1095 23.31 26.38 -10.41
CA ARG A 1095 24.54 25.58 -10.49
C ARG A 1095 24.37 24.23 -9.77
N VAL A 1096 24.06 23.20 -10.56
CA VAL A 1096 24.75 21.90 -10.78
C VAL A 1096 23.70 20.87 -11.21
#